data_AF-A0A2M7E628-F1
#
_entry.id   AF-A0A2M7E628-F1
#
_cell.length_a   1.000
_cell.length_b   1.000
_cell.length_c   1.000
_cell.angle_alpha   90.00
_cell.angle_beta   90.00
_cell.angle_gamma   90.00
#
_symmetry.space_group_name_H-M   'P 1'
#
loop_
_entity.id
_entity.type
_entity.pdbx_description
1 polymer ?
#
loop_
_entity_poly.entity_id
_entity_poly.type
_entity_poly.pdbx_seq_one_letter_code
_entity_poly.pdbx_strand_id
1 'polypeptide(L)'
;SGDFNTKETLKLIKEKFGKWKKAALPEPKTWKEEPFNGREFVEMNLSPIKLGMLGYRTVPAGDKDEVAIEVCNGILSNQNQTGLLDKLTIDHELLAAQAFSMDYNDYGQTILFIVPKILGQKLEDAEALVMQKLDDLRKGNFDDWLVEAIKAELYRDFMHEMENVENRSMFFAELFGRNQDFEDAFTIPDKINAITKQDVINIANKYYGKNYLAFYSRMGFPKKEKIDKPGFKPVISNTDAKSEFGKHLDSIPSNPIKEKFVDFRADVEYNRIKKGTTIYQTKNPYNDIFSLTIKYGMGETYHQLLNNAVQLIDLCGTKDYKVSELKNEFSKIGCTYYVSSNKDYTIIELEGKESQLKPALILLGKLTHNPVCEPNKLDIIIDGEKSNRKIESDEPDNVADALFQWLKYRNKSSLIARPTLKELKNVGTDSLLSVFKLATNFEAEVHYVGNLPFNEVISELKNDYGFTDRPTPTLAPSNVEITKYNENTVFLVDKSKALQSKIYFLINEKPFYNDDEPYIDAFNMYFGGSFSGLVLQEVREFRSLAYSAGARYAIPQQSGKDAVFYGYIGTQSDKTIEAVSIFDSLIRKMPLKPERMATFKEYLVQSSIAEHPDFRDLSQSIAKWKLLGYKEDPSESKIPVYYELTFDDIKKFSDENLKSKPMVIGIVGNAKRIDQKQLAKYGKIVKIKQKSLFRN
;
A
#
# COMPACT_ATOMS: atom_id res chain seq x y z
N SER A 1 6.53 -12.56 18.66
CA SER A 1 7.86 -12.86 18.10
C SER A 1 8.70 -11.59 18.22
N GLY A 2 10.04 -11.67 18.27
CA GLY A 2 10.91 -10.49 18.41
C GLY A 2 12.22 -10.80 19.11
N ASP A 3 13.03 -9.76 19.32
CA ASP A 3 14.33 -9.86 19.99
C ASP A 3 14.19 -9.74 21.52
N PHE A 4 14.00 -10.89 22.19
CA PHE A 4 13.93 -10.95 23.65
C PHE A 4 14.52 -12.25 24.20
N ASN A 5 14.99 -12.21 25.45
CA ASN A 5 15.48 -13.40 26.13
C ASN A 5 14.31 -14.25 26.66
N THR A 6 14.05 -15.40 26.02
CA THR A 6 12.94 -16.27 26.38
C THR A 6 12.95 -16.75 27.84
N LYS A 7 14.13 -17.01 28.42
CA LYS A 7 14.25 -17.48 29.81
C LYS A 7 13.87 -16.39 30.80
N GLU A 8 14.34 -15.16 30.56
CA GLU A 8 14.03 -14.00 31.40
C GLU A 8 12.54 -13.62 31.27
N THR A 9 12.02 -13.58 30.06
CA THR A 9 10.60 -13.31 29.81
C THR A 9 9.71 -14.37 30.46
N LEU A 10 10.04 -15.65 30.36
CA LEU A 10 9.28 -16.71 31.02
C LEU A 10 9.31 -16.59 32.55
N LYS A 11 10.45 -16.20 33.13
CA LYS A 11 10.57 -15.92 34.56
C LYS A 11 9.65 -14.76 34.96
N LEU A 12 9.64 -13.68 34.18
CA LEU A 12 8.77 -12.53 34.42
C LEU A 12 7.30 -12.91 34.34
N ILE A 13 6.90 -13.67 33.32
CA ILE A 13 5.53 -14.17 33.17
C ILE A 13 5.12 -14.99 34.39
N LYS A 14 5.97 -15.93 34.84
CA LYS A 14 5.70 -16.73 36.05
C LYS A 14 5.59 -15.88 37.31
N GLU A 15 6.42 -14.85 37.47
CA GLU A 15 6.37 -13.96 38.62
C GLU A 15 5.09 -13.12 38.67
N LYS A 16 4.69 -12.55 37.53
CA LYS A 16 3.56 -11.61 37.43
C LYS A 16 2.21 -12.31 37.31
N PHE A 17 2.13 -13.35 36.47
CA PHE A 17 0.89 -14.05 36.12
C PHE A 17 0.79 -15.45 36.74
N GLY A 18 1.90 -16.10 37.12
CA GLY A 18 1.89 -17.45 37.70
C GLY A 18 1.25 -17.54 39.10
N LYS A 19 1.01 -16.40 39.75
CA LYS A 19 0.26 -16.31 41.01
C LYS A 19 -1.25 -16.24 40.80
N TRP A 20 -1.72 -16.06 39.56
CA TRP A 20 -3.14 -15.99 39.26
C TRP A 20 -3.77 -17.35 39.51
N LYS A 21 -4.85 -17.35 40.29
CA LYS A 21 -5.62 -18.57 40.54
C LYS A 21 -6.46 -18.86 39.30
N LYS A 22 -6.36 -20.09 38.79
CA LYS A 22 -7.23 -20.56 37.72
C LYS A 22 -8.69 -20.36 38.16
N ALA A 23 -9.45 -19.67 37.33
CA ALA A 23 -10.90 -19.54 37.44
C ALA A 23 -11.53 -20.08 36.17
N ALA A 24 -12.80 -20.48 36.23
CA ALA A 24 -13.56 -20.74 35.03
C ALA A 24 -13.72 -19.42 34.26
N LEU A 25 -13.35 -19.41 32.98
CA LEU A 25 -13.68 -18.29 32.10
C LEU A 25 -15.17 -18.40 31.74
N PRO A 26 -15.86 -17.27 31.46
CA PRO A 26 -17.18 -17.33 30.87
C PRO A 26 -17.14 -18.13 29.58
N GLU A 27 -18.09 -19.05 29.40
CA GLU A 27 -18.24 -19.77 28.13
C GLU A 27 -18.42 -18.75 27.00
N PRO A 28 -17.69 -18.88 25.88
CA PRO A 28 -17.89 -18.03 24.72
C PRO A 28 -19.34 -18.09 24.26
N LYS A 29 -19.92 -16.93 23.96
CA LYS A 29 -21.25 -16.91 23.36
C LYS A 29 -21.16 -17.46 21.94
N THR A 30 -21.78 -18.59 21.68
CA THR A 30 -21.93 -19.14 20.33
C THR A 30 -23.09 -18.46 19.62
N TRP A 31 -22.84 -17.88 18.46
CA TRP A 31 -23.89 -17.34 17.61
C TRP A 31 -24.30 -18.40 16.60
N LYS A 32 -25.58 -18.77 16.61
CA LYS A 32 -26.12 -19.70 15.62
C LYS A 32 -26.95 -18.91 14.62
N GLU A 33 -26.54 -18.93 13.37
CA GLU A 33 -27.28 -18.30 12.28
C GLU A 33 -28.03 -19.35 11.46
N GLU A 34 -29.24 -19.03 11.03
CA GLU A 34 -29.97 -19.88 10.09
C GLU A 34 -29.22 -19.94 8.75
N PRO A 35 -29.16 -21.11 8.09
CA PRO A 35 -28.55 -21.23 6.77
C PRO A 35 -29.37 -20.46 5.73
N PHE A 36 -28.70 -19.93 4.70
CA PHE A 36 -29.40 -19.39 3.54
C PHE A 36 -30.30 -20.44 2.90
N ASN A 37 -31.52 -20.05 2.53
CA ASN A 37 -32.47 -20.93 1.84
C ASN A 37 -32.60 -20.54 0.37
N GLY A 38 -31.63 -20.99 -0.43
CA GLY A 38 -31.47 -20.57 -1.82
C GLY A 38 -30.74 -19.24 -1.96
N ARG A 39 -30.98 -18.55 -3.07
CA ARG A 39 -30.38 -17.24 -3.37
C ARG A 39 -31.13 -16.15 -2.62
N GLU A 40 -30.52 -15.62 -1.57
CA GLU A 40 -30.98 -14.40 -0.89
C GLU A 40 -30.45 -13.18 -1.62
N PHE A 41 -31.24 -12.10 -1.71
CA PHE A 41 -30.92 -10.96 -2.58
C PHE A 41 -31.06 -9.63 -1.87
N VAL A 42 -30.01 -8.80 -1.96
CA VAL A 42 -29.99 -7.44 -1.45
C VAL A 42 -29.49 -6.51 -2.55
N GLU A 43 -30.19 -5.41 -2.78
CA GLU A 43 -29.78 -4.38 -3.74
C GLU A 43 -29.75 -3.00 -3.07
N MET A 44 -28.67 -2.25 -3.27
CA MET A 44 -28.49 -0.89 -2.75
C MET A 44 -27.74 -0.01 -3.76
N ASN A 45 -27.74 1.31 -3.53
CA ASN A 45 -26.86 2.25 -4.25
C ASN A 45 -25.70 2.63 -3.31
N LEU A 46 -24.56 1.94 -3.37
CA LEU A 46 -23.42 2.17 -2.47
C LEU A 46 -22.08 2.43 -3.17
N SER A 47 -22.05 2.54 -4.50
CA SER A 47 -20.79 2.63 -5.26
C SER A 47 -20.90 3.54 -6.49
N PRO A 48 -19.78 4.13 -6.97
CA PRO A 48 -19.79 4.98 -8.15
C PRO A 48 -19.93 4.19 -9.46
N ILE A 49 -19.66 2.89 -9.43
CA ILE A 49 -19.84 1.92 -10.52
C ILE A 49 -20.76 0.79 -10.05
N LYS A 50 -21.31 -0.02 -10.96
CA LYS A 50 -22.05 -1.23 -10.57
C LYS A 50 -21.06 -2.29 -10.08
N LEU A 51 -21.37 -2.99 -9.00
CA LEU A 51 -20.62 -4.16 -8.53
C LEU A 51 -21.56 -5.17 -7.88
N GLY A 52 -21.15 -6.43 -7.87
CA GLY A 52 -21.84 -7.54 -7.21
C GLY A 52 -20.92 -8.26 -6.25
N MET A 53 -21.49 -8.86 -5.22
CA MET A 53 -20.82 -9.73 -4.25
C MET A 53 -21.70 -10.96 -4.02
N LEU A 54 -21.14 -12.15 -4.17
CA LEU A 54 -21.81 -13.41 -3.82
C LEU A 54 -21.16 -13.98 -2.56
N GLY A 55 -21.88 -13.98 -1.44
CA GLY A 55 -21.39 -14.46 -0.15
C GLY A 55 -21.85 -15.89 0.15
N TYR A 56 -20.88 -16.78 0.33
CA TYR A 56 -21.09 -18.16 0.76
C TYR A 56 -20.61 -18.31 2.20
N ARG A 57 -21.47 -18.82 3.09
CA ARG A 57 -21.06 -19.18 4.45
C ARG A 57 -20.18 -20.44 4.39
N THR A 58 -19.02 -20.41 5.04
CA THR A 58 -18.08 -21.53 5.12
C THR A 58 -17.93 -22.01 6.57
N VAL A 59 -16.70 -22.28 7.01
CA VAL A 59 -16.38 -22.91 8.30
C VAL A 59 -15.68 -21.91 9.22
N PRO A 60 -15.79 -22.08 10.55
CA PRO A 60 -14.97 -21.32 11.48
C PRO A 60 -13.48 -21.46 11.20
N ALA A 61 -12.70 -20.47 11.59
CA ALA A 61 -11.24 -20.58 11.55
C ALA A 61 -10.75 -21.81 12.36
N GLY A 62 -9.86 -22.60 11.77
CA GLY A 62 -9.30 -23.83 12.36
C GLY A 62 -10.04 -25.10 12.03
N ASP A 63 -11.16 -25.02 11.33
CA ASP A 63 -11.83 -26.21 10.82
C ASP A 63 -10.93 -26.94 9.82
N LYS A 64 -11.04 -28.27 9.79
CA LYS A 64 -10.28 -29.15 8.90
C LYS A 64 -10.47 -28.81 7.40
N ASP A 65 -11.58 -28.17 7.04
CA ASP A 65 -11.91 -27.82 5.66
C ASP A 65 -11.35 -26.44 5.25
N GLU A 66 -10.84 -25.62 6.18
CA GLU A 66 -10.36 -24.23 5.95
C GLU A 66 -9.27 -24.18 4.87
N VAL A 67 -8.20 -24.96 5.01
CA VAL A 67 -7.10 -25.00 4.03
C VAL A 67 -7.58 -25.48 2.66
N ALA A 68 -8.54 -26.41 2.63
CA ALA A 68 -9.07 -26.92 1.36
C ALA A 68 -9.99 -25.88 0.68
N ILE A 69 -10.66 -25.02 1.44
CA ILE A 69 -11.41 -23.86 0.95
C ILE A 69 -10.46 -22.83 0.32
N GLU A 70 -9.31 -22.54 0.95
CA GLU A 70 -8.29 -21.66 0.38
C GLU A 70 -7.78 -22.18 -0.97
N VAL A 71 -7.42 -23.46 -1.05
CA VAL A 71 -7.02 -24.09 -2.32
C VAL A 71 -8.15 -23.99 -3.35
N CYS A 72 -9.40 -24.25 -2.93
CA CYS A 72 -10.58 -24.15 -3.80
C CYS A 72 -10.78 -22.73 -4.36
N ASN A 73 -10.56 -21.71 -3.54
CA ASN A 73 -10.63 -20.30 -3.93
C ASN A 73 -9.47 -19.90 -4.86
N GLY A 74 -8.26 -20.44 -4.66
CA GLY A 74 -7.13 -20.27 -5.57
C GLY A 74 -7.39 -20.83 -6.99
N ILE A 75 -8.19 -21.91 -7.12
CA ILE A 75 -8.64 -22.40 -8.43
C ILE A 75 -9.58 -21.41 -9.14
N LEU A 76 -10.32 -20.61 -8.37
CA LEU A 76 -11.20 -19.57 -8.92
C LEU A 76 -10.41 -18.33 -9.33
N SER A 77 -9.56 -17.82 -8.45
CA SER A 77 -8.70 -16.67 -8.74
C SER A 77 -7.40 -16.74 -7.94
N ASN A 78 -6.27 -16.45 -8.58
CA ASN A 78 -4.93 -16.53 -7.96
C ASN A 78 -3.99 -15.41 -8.44
N GLN A 79 -2.82 -15.30 -7.82
CA GLN A 79 -1.85 -14.24 -8.13
C GLN A 79 -1.38 -14.30 -9.59
N ASN A 80 -1.22 -15.51 -10.14
CA ASN A 80 -0.85 -15.71 -11.55
C ASN A 80 -2.01 -15.47 -12.55
N GLN A 81 -3.22 -15.17 -12.07
CA GLN A 81 -4.43 -14.98 -12.88
C GLN A 81 -4.76 -16.18 -13.78
N THR A 82 -4.59 -17.40 -13.28
CA THR A 82 -4.83 -18.65 -14.03
C THR A 82 -6.17 -19.32 -13.71
N GLY A 83 -6.88 -18.78 -12.71
CA GLY A 83 -8.12 -19.32 -12.20
C GLY A 83 -9.31 -19.18 -13.14
N LEU A 84 -10.40 -19.87 -12.79
CA LEU A 84 -11.63 -19.91 -13.60
C LEU A 84 -12.31 -18.54 -13.72
N LEU A 85 -12.26 -17.72 -12.68
CA LEU A 85 -12.76 -16.34 -12.66
C LEU A 85 -11.77 -15.37 -13.33
N ASP A 86 -10.47 -15.60 -13.18
CA ASP A 86 -9.44 -14.78 -13.83
C ASP A 86 -9.61 -14.78 -15.35
N LYS A 87 -9.95 -15.94 -15.93
CA LYS A 87 -10.26 -16.08 -17.36
C LYS A 87 -11.39 -15.15 -17.81
N LEU A 88 -12.43 -14.93 -16.99
CA LEU A 88 -13.52 -13.99 -17.32
C LEU A 88 -12.99 -12.56 -17.47
N THR A 89 -11.95 -12.20 -16.71
CA THR A 89 -11.33 -10.87 -16.78
C THR A 89 -10.36 -10.78 -17.96
N ILE A 90 -9.49 -11.79 -18.13
CA ILE A 90 -8.51 -11.86 -19.23
C ILE A 90 -9.21 -11.85 -20.59
N ASP A 91 -10.31 -12.59 -20.73
CA ASP A 91 -11.09 -12.69 -21.97
C ASP A 91 -12.06 -11.51 -22.16
N HIS A 92 -12.02 -10.53 -21.25
CA HIS A 92 -12.89 -9.35 -21.24
C HIS A 92 -14.37 -9.77 -21.26
N GLU A 93 -14.78 -10.78 -20.51
CA GLU A 93 -16.20 -11.10 -20.28
C GLU A 93 -16.73 -10.28 -19.09
N LEU A 94 -15.86 -9.99 -18.11
CA LEU A 94 -16.05 -9.10 -16.98
C LEU A 94 -14.90 -8.10 -16.88
N LEU A 95 -15.07 -7.04 -16.07
CA LEU A 95 -13.94 -6.13 -15.75
C LEU A 95 -13.11 -6.64 -14.58
N ALA A 96 -13.74 -7.35 -13.63
CA ALA A 96 -13.05 -8.05 -12.57
C ALA A 96 -13.96 -9.16 -12.01
N ALA A 97 -13.36 -10.28 -11.64
CA ALA A 97 -13.99 -11.33 -10.85
C ALA A 97 -12.92 -11.98 -9.94
N GLN A 98 -13.14 -11.99 -8.63
CA GLN A 98 -12.19 -12.51 -7.65
C GLN A 98 -12.91 -13.21 -6.50
N ALA A 99 -12.27 -14.21 -5.91
CA ALA A 99 -12.70 -14.89 -4.70
C ALA A 99 -11.85 -14.43 -3.52
N PHE A 100 -12.50 -14.16 -2.38
CA PHE A 100 -11.86 -13.80 -1.12
C PHE A 100 -12.40 -14.66 0.01
N SER A 101 -11.52 -15.12 0.87
CA SER A 101 -11.90 -15.76 2.14
C SER A 101 -11.90 -14.75 3.28
N MET A 102 -12.79 -14.95 4.23
CA MET A 102 -12.80 -14.26 5.51
C MET A 102 -13.13 -15.25 6.62
N ASP A 103 -12.14 -15.51 7.46
CA ASP A 103 -12.22 -16.51 8.51
C ASP A 103 -12.54 -15.84 9.85
N TYR A 104 -13.62 -16.29 10.50
CA TYR A 104 -14.01 -15.83 11.83
C TYR A 104 -14.26 -17.01 12.78
N ASN A 105 -14.38 -16.71 14.07
CA ASN A 105 -14.48 -17.71 15.14
C ASN A 105 -15.79 -18.51 15.13
N ASP A 106 -16.91 -17.91 14.70
CA ASP A 106 -18.22 -18.56 14.69
C ASP A 106 -18.53 -19.22 13.34
N TYR A 107 -18.12 -18.56 12.24
CA TYR A 107 -18.27 -18.99 10.85
C TYR A 107 -17.23 -18.29 9.98
N GLY A 108 -16.88 -18.87 8.84
CA GLY A 108 -16.15 -18.19 7.77
C GLY A 108 -17.09 -17.78 6.64
N GLN A 109 -16.55 -17.07 5.66
CA GLN A 109 -17.24 -16.83 4.40
C GLN A 109 -16.28 -16.71 3.22
N THR A 110 -16.74 -17.17 2.05
CA THR A 110 -16.14 -16.85 0.77
C THR A 110 -16.98 -15.77 0.08
N ILE A 111 -16.37 -14.67 -0.33
CA ILE A 111 -17.00 -13.63 -1.16
C ILE A 111 -16.45 -13.69 -2.58
N LEU A 112 -17.36 -13.82 -3.54
CA LEU A 112 -17.05 -13.65 -4.97
C LEU A 112 -17.40 -12.21 -5.37
N PHE A 113 -16.38 -11.40 -5.58
CA PHE A 113 -16.53 -10.01 -6.04
C PHE A 113 -16.62 -9.95 -7.55
N ILE A 114 -17.55 -9.15 -8.07
CA ILE A 114 -17.90 -9.09 -9.49
C ILE A 114 -18.02 -7.64 -9.94
N VAL A 115 -17.26 -7.26 -10.97
CA VAL A 115 -17.40 -5.97 -11.64
C VAL A 115 -17.80 -6.19 -13.10
N PRO A 116 -19.06 -5.90 -13.48
CA PRO A 116 -19.49 -6.01 -14.87
C PRO A 116 -18.86 -4.88 -15.71
N LYS A 117 -18.85 -5.06 -17.03
CA LYS A 117 -18.58 -4.00 -18.01
C LYS A 117 -19.48 -2.79 -17.74
N ILE A 118 -18.87 -1.61 -17.81
CA ILE A 118 -19.57 -0.34 -17.54
C ILE A 118 -20.76 -0.15 -18.49
N LEU A 119 -20.58 -0.53 -19.75
CA LEU A 119 -21.58 -0.36 -20.81
C LEU A 119 -22.21 -1.69 -21.18
N GLY A 120 -23.54 -1.74 -21.17
CA GLY A 120 -24.31 -2.82 -21.77
C GLY A 120 -24.44 -4.12 -20.94
N GLN A 121 -23.64 -4.33 -19.89
CA GLN A 121 -23.74 -5.54 -19.06
C GLN A 121 -24.56 -5.30 -17.79
N LYS A 122 -25.45 -6.25 -17.49
CA LYS A 122 -26.24 -6.27 -16.24
C LYS A 122 -25.51 -7.08 -15.17
N LEU A 123 -25.83 -6.84 -13.89
CA LEU A 123 -25.23 -7.58 -12.79
C LEU A 123 -25.68 -9.04 -12.79
N GLU A 124 -26.90 -9.29 -13.23
CA GLU A 124 -27.52 -10.59 -13.39
C GLU A 124 -26.80 -11.45 -14.43
N ASP A 125 -26.40 -10.86 -15.55
CA ASP A 125 -25.62 -11.55 -16.58
C ASP A 125 -24.20 -11.86 -16.08
N ALA A 126 -23.61 -10.93 -15.32
CA ALA A 126 -22.29 -11.11 -14.72
C ALA A 126 -22.28 -12.18 -13.63
N GLU A 127 -23.32 -12.22 -12.78
CA GLU A 127 -23.54 -13.29 -11.81
C GLU A 127 -23.65 -14.65 -12.52
N ALA A 128 -24.39 -14.73 -13.62
CA ALA A 128 -24.54 -15.98 -14.37
C ALA A 128 -23.19 -16.53 -14.90
N LEU A 129 -22.29 -15.66 -15.37
CA LEU A 129 -20.94 -16.05 -15.79
C LEU A 129 -20.13 -16.64 -14.63
N VAL A 130 -20.17 -15.99 -13.47
CA VAL A 130 -19.49 -16.48 -12.26
C VAL A 130 -20.09 -17.80 -11.78
N MET A 131 -21.41 -17.93 -11.79
CA MET A 131 -22.10 -19.18 -11.44
C MET A 131 -21.73 -20.33 -12.38
N GLN A 132 -21.52 -20.07 -13.67
CA GLN A 132 -21.00 -21.08 -14.59
C GLN A 132 -19.59 -21.55 -14.19
N LYS A 133 -18.71 -20.63 -13.80
CA LYS A 133 -17.35 -21.00 -13.35
C LYS A 133 -17.36 -21.77 -12.03
N LEU A 134 -18.30 -21.50 -11.13
CA LEU A 134 -18.53 -22.34 -9.95
C LEU A 134 -19.05 -23.74 -10.31
N ASP A 135 -19.89 -23.85 -11.34
CA ASP A 135 -20.31 -25.16 -11.85
C ASP A 135 -19.13 -25.95 -12.43
N ASP A 136 -18.23 -25.28 -13.16
CA ASP A 136 -17.01 -25.88 -13.68
C ASP A 136 -16.10 -26.38 -12.55
N LEU A 137 -15.89 -25.56 -11.51
CA LEU A 137 -15.16 -25.95 -10.30
C LEU A 137 -15.77 -27.19 -9.64
N ARG A 138 -17.09 -27.19 -9.41
CA ARG A 138 -17.81 -28.32 -8.78
C ARG A 138 -17.79 -29.61 -9.59
N LYS A 139 -17.65 -29.51 -10.91
CA LYS A 139 -17.54 -30.66 -11.82
C LYS A 139 -16.09 -31.12 -12.03
N GLY A 140 -15.10 -30.37 -11.52
CA GLY A 140 -13.69 -30.66 -11.76
C GLY A 140 -13.19 -30.25 -13.15
N ASN A 141 -13.89 -29.33 -13.82
CA ASN A 141 -13.57 -28.82 -15.16
C ASN A 141 -12.43 -27.79 -15.12
N PHE A 142 -11.29 -28.19 -14.56
CA PHE A 142 -10.04 -27.43 -14.54
C PHE A 142 -8.86 -28.40 -14.63
N ASP A 143 -7.73 -27.94 -15.13
CA ASP A 143 -6.57 -28.79 -15.35
C ASP A 143 -5.92 -29.23 -14.04
N ASP A 144 -5.38 -30.45 -14.00
CA ASP A 144 -4.81 -31.04 -12.77
C ASP A 144 -3.59 -30.26 -12.25
N TRP A 145 -2.77 -29.71 -13.15
CA TRP A 145 -1.58 -28.94 -12.79
C TRP A 145 -1.91 -27.72 -11.92
N LEU A 146 -3.12 -27.16 -12.06
CA LEU A 146 -3.52 -25.95 -11.36
C LEU A 146 -3.59 -26.18 -9.84
N VAL A 147 -3.98 -27.38 -9.38
CA VAL A 147 -4.03 -27.70 -7.95
C VAL A 147 -2.64 -27.63 -7.34
N GLU A 148 -1.64 -28.25 -7.99
CA GLU A 148 -0.26 -28.23 -7.50
C GLU A 148 0.34 -26.82 -7.55
N ALA A 149 -0.01 -26.02 -8.56
CA ALA A 149 0.41 -24.63 -8.66
C ALA A 149 -0.14 -23.76 -7.52
N ILE A 150 -1.43 -23.89 -7.21
CA ILE A 150 -2.06 -23.17 -6.08
C ILE A 150 -1.47 -23.59 -4.74
N LYS A 151 -1.19 -24.88 -4.55
CA LYS A 151 -0.53 -25.36 -3.33
C LYS A 151 0.86 -24.75 -3.17
N ALA A 152 1.63 -24.67 -4.26
CA ALA A 152 2.95 -24.02 -4.25
C ALA A 152 2.87 -22.52 -3.97
N GLU A 153 1.86 -21.83 -4.51
CA GLU A 153 1.59 -20.40 -4.25
C GLU A 153 1.24 -20.17 -2.76
N LEU A 154 0.27 -20.90 -2.21
CA LEU A 154 -0.13 -20.78 -0.80
C LEU A 154 1.01 -21.15 0.17
N TYR A 155 1.82 -22.15 -0.19
CA TYR A 155 3.02 -22.47 0.58
C TYR A 155 4.01 -21.29 0.58
N ARG A 156 4.26 -20.68 -0.58
CA ARG A 156 5.16 -19.52 -0.70
C ARG A 156 4.64 -18.34 0.12
N ASP A 157 3.35 -18.02 0.02
CA ASP A 157 2.72 -16.92 0.76
C ASP A 157 2.83 -17.15 2.28
N PHE A 158 2.59 -18.37 2.75
CA PHE A 158 2.79 -18.72 4.15
C PHE A 158 4.24 -18.53 4.60
N MET A 159 5.22 -18.94 3.78
CA MET A 159 6.63 -18.76 4.11
C MET A 159 7.00 -17.27 4.19
N HIS A 160 6.50 -16.43 3.29
CA HIS A 160 6.69 -14.98 3.34
C HIS A 160 6.11 -14.36 4.61
N GLU A 161 4.89 -14.74 4.97
CA GLU A 161 4.24 -14.29 6.21
C GLU A 161 5.09 -14.65 7.44
N MET A 162 5.71 -15.83 7.42
CA MET A 162 6.56 -16.30 8.52
C MET A 162 7.96 -15.68 8.56
N GLU A 163 8.45 -15.07 7.48
CA GLU A 163 9.75 -14.39 7.44
C GLU A 163 9.72 -13.06 8.22
N ASN A 164 8.66 -12.29 8.03
CA ASN A 164 8.51 -10.97 8.63
C ASN A 164 8.08 -11.08 10.11
N VAL A 165 8.78 -10.36 10.98
CA VAL A 165 8.62 -10.46 12.45
C VAL A 165 7.24 -9.98 12.92
N GLU A 166 6.71 -8.92 12.30
CA GLU A 166 5.41 -8.32 12.61
C GLU A 166 4.28 -9.26 12.17
N ASN A 167 4.29 -9.63 10.89
CA ASN A 167 3.39 -10.60 10.26
C ASN A 167 3.31 -11.90 11.06
N ARG A 168 4.45 -12.56 11.30
CA ARG A 168 4.52 -13.76 12.14
C ARG A 168 3.96 -13.56 13.55
N SER A 169 4.19 -12.39 14.16
CA SER A 169 3.64 -12.10 15.50
C SER A 169 2.12 -11.97 15.45
N MET A 170 1.58 -11.37 14.39
CA MET A 170 0.15 -11.16 14.21
C MET A 170 -0.56 -12.44 13.85
N PHE A 171 0.02 -13.26 12.98
CA PHE A 171 -0.42 -14.61 12.73
C PHE A 171 -0.60 -15.43 14.02
N PHE A 172 0.40 -15.46 14.91
CA PHE A 172 0.26 -16.17 16.20
C PHE A 172 -0.75 -15.55 17.16
N ALA A 173 -0.90 -14.22 17.15
CA ALA A 173 -1.92 -13.54 17.94
C ALA A 173 -3.34 -13.88 17.43
N GLU A 174 -3.50 -14.00 16.11
CA GLU A 174 -4.75 -14.42 15.47
C GLU A 174 -5.08 -15.87 15.78
N LEU A 175 -4.13 -16.81 15.71
CA LEU A 175 -4.35 -18.20 16.11
C LEU A 175 -4.88 -18.28 17.55
N PHE A 176 -4.25 -17.56 18.48
CA PHE A 176 -4.72 -17.48 19.86
C PHE A 176 -6.13 -16.88 19.97
N GLY A 177 -6.38 -15.77 19.26
CA GLY A 177 -7.70 -15.13 19.23
C GLY A 177 -8.81 -15.99 18.61
N ARG A 178 -8.43 -16.98 17.79
CA ARG A 178 -9.30 -17.97 17.13
C ARG A 178 -9.44 -19.27 17.92
N ASN A 179 -8.87 -19.35 19.13
CA ASN A 179 -8.84 -20.55 19.96
C ASN A 179 -8.16 -21.76 19.28
N GLN A 180 -7.15 -21.50 18.44
CA GLN A 180 -6.33 -22.53 17.80
C GLN A 180 -5.04 -22.75 18.58
N ASP A 181 -4.46 -23.95 18.48
CA ASP A 181 -3.21 -24.28 19.14
C ASP A 181 -2.03 -23.71 18.33
N PHE A 182 -0.96 -23.29 19.01
CA PHE A 182 0.23 -22.76 18.36
C PHE A 182 0.88 -23.79 17.42
N GLU A 183 0.80 -25.07 17.80
CA GLU A 183 1.28 -26.21 17.03
C GLU A 183 0.60 -26.32 15.65
N ASP A 184 -0.63 -25.82 15.50
CA ASP A 184 -1.34 -25.86 14.20
C ASP A 184 -0.59 -25.10 13.12
N ALA A 185 0.11 -24.02 13.47
CA ALA A 185 0.93 -23.23 12.55
C ALA A 185 1.92 -24.09 11.77
N PHE A 186 2.57 -25.05 12.44
CA PHE A 186 3.61 -25.89 11.82
C PHE A 186 3.04 -26.97 10.91
N THR A 187 1.73 -27.22 10.99
CA THR A 187 1.06 -28.23 10.17
C THR A 187 0.46 -27.65 8.89
N ILE A 188 0.36 -26.32 8.77
CA ILE A 188 -0.26 -25.66 7.60
C ILE A 188 0.43 -26.07 6.29
N PRO A 189 1.77 -26.06 6.16
CA PRO A 189 2.43 -26.52 4.94
C PRO A 189 2.05 -27.96 4.54
N ASP A 190 1.99 -28.87 5.51
CA ASP A 190 1.63 -30.26 5.28
C ASP A 190 0.14 -30.40 4.89
N LYS A 191 -0.74 -29.63 5.55
CA LYS A 191 -2.18 -29.57 5.23
C LYS A 191 -2.38 -29.08 3.79
N ILE A 192 -1.68 -28.03 3.36
CA ILE A 192 -1.72 -27.53 1.97
C ILE A 192 -1.26 -28.61 1.01
N ASN A 193 -0.10 -29.22 1.27
CA ASN A 193 0.49 -30.24 0.40
C ASN A 193 -0.36 -31.52 0.27
N ALA A 194 -1.15 -31.85 1.28
CA ALA A 194 -2.02 -33.02 1.29
C ALA A 194 -3.30 -32.85 0.45
N ILE A 195 -3.70 -31.62 0.10
CA ILE A 195 -4.93 -31.39 -0.65
C ILE A 195 -4.83 -32.00 -2.05
N THR A 196 -5.86 -32.79 -2.41
CA THR A 196 -6.01 -33.37 -3.74
C THR A 196 -7.07 -32.64 -4.56
N LYS A 197 -7.07 -32.84 -5.88
CA LYS A 197 -8.15 -32.35 -6.75
C LYS A 197 -9.53 -32.84 -6.33
N GLN A 198 -9.65 -34.07 -5.83
CA GLN A 198 -10.92 -34.61 -5.37
C GLN A 198 -11.41 -33.87 -4.11
N ASP A 199 -10.51 -33.49 -3.22
CA ASP A 199 -10.85 -32.68 -2.04
C ASP A 199 -11.39 -31.31 -2.46
N VAL A 200 -10.74 -30.66 -3.43
CA VAL A 200 -11.22 -29.39 -4.01
C VAL A 200 -12.64 -29.53 -4.57
N ILE A 201 -12.91 -30.60 -5.33
CA ILE A 201 -14.25 -30.88 -5.87
C ILE A 201 -15.26 -31.11 -4.75
N ASN A 202 -14.89 -31.88 -3.72
CA ASN A 202 -15.77 -32.15 -2.58
C ASN A 202 -16.12 -30.88 -1.81
N ILE A 203 -15.13 -30.04 -1.54
CA ILE A 203 -15.28 -28.73 -0.88
C ILE A 203 -16.16 -27.80 -1.69
N ALA A 204 -15.90 -27.68 -3.01
CA ALA A 204 -16.72 -26.86 -3.89
C ALA A 204 -18.19 -27.32 -3.88
N ASN A 205 -18.45 -28.63 -3.92
CA ASN A 205 -19.82 -29.16 -3.86
C ASN A 205 -20.48 -28.96 -2.50
N LYS A 206 -19.70 -28.93 -1.43
CA LYS A 206 -20.18 -28.72 -0.05
C LYS A 206 -20.57 -27.27 0.21
N TYR A 207 -19.75 -26.31 -0.23
CA TYR A 207 -19.92 -24.89 0.15
C TYR A 207 -20.44 -23.99 -0.97
N TYR A 208 -20.16 -24.29 -2.25
CA TYR A 208 -20.52 -23.42 -3.39
C TYR A 208 -21.78 -23.90 -4.12
N GLY A 209 -22.81 -24.18 -3.33
CA GLY A 209 -24.11 -24.64 -3.78
C GLY A 209 -25.06 -23.53 -4.22
N LYS A 210 -26.37 -23.77 -4.13
CA LYS A 210 -27.42 -22.80 -4.52
C LYS A 210 -27.80 -21.81 -3.40
N ASN A 211 -27.21 -21.96 -2.22
CA ASN A 211 -27.54 -21.22 -1.02
C ASN A 211 -26.46 -20.15 -0.77
N TYR A 212 -26.76 -18.90 -1.10
CA TYR A 212 -25.82 -17.79 -0.99
C TYR A 212 -26.54 -16.45 -0.94
N LEU A 213 -25.84 -15.44 -0.43
CA LEU A 213 -26.27 -14.04 -0.50
C LEU A 213 -25.76 -13.40 -1.80
N ALA A 214 -26.65 -12.88 -2.63
CA ALA A 214 -26.32 -12.00 -3.74
C ALA A 214 -26.54 -10.54 -3.31
N PHE A 215 -25.46 -9.79 -3.18
CA PHE A 215 -25.49 -8.35 -2.90
C PHE A 215 -25.12 -7.57 -4.16
N TYR A 216 -26.02 -6.69 -4.61
CA TYR A 216 -25.79 -5.79 -5.74
C TYR A 216 -25.69 -4.35 -5.26
N SER A 217 -24.58 -3.69 -5.62
CA SER A 217 -24.49 -2.24 -5.55
C SER A 217 -24.68 -1.64 -6.94
N ARG A 218 -25.79 -0.94 -7.12
CA ARG A 218 -26.03 -0.05 -8.25
C ARG A 218 -25.30 1.28 -8.04
N MET A 219 -25.24 2.09 -9.10
CA MET A 219 -24.54 3.36 -9.05
C MET A 219 -25.24 4.39 -8.16
N GLY A 220 -24.48 4.97 -7.24
CA GLY A 220 -24.90 6.05 -6.36
C GLY A 220 -24.56 5.77 -4.91
N PHE A 221 -24.92 6.70 -4.04
CA PHE A 221 -24.74 6.58 -2.59
C PHE A 221 -26.04 6.95 -1.88
N PRO A 222 -26.32 6.38 -0.70
CA PRO A 222 -27.48 6.78 0.10
C PRO A 222 -27.30 8.23 0.55
N LYS A 223 -28.41 8.89 0.92
CA LYS A 223 -28.34 10.23 1.51
C LYS A 223 -27.55 10.12 2.83
N LYS A 224 -26.40 10.81 2.90
CA LYS A 224 -25.61 10.88 4.13
C LYS A 224 -26.41 11.64 5.20
N GLU A 225 -26.63 11.02 6.35
CA GLU A 225 -27.26 11.67 7.49
C GLU A 225 -26.35 12.78 8.03
N LYS A 226 -26.98 13.86 8.48
CA LYS A 226 -26.26 14.99 9.07
C LYS A 226 -26.22 14.78 10.56
N ILE A 227 -25.02 14.63 11.11
CA ILE A 227 -24.82 14.60 12.55
C ILE A 227 -24.52 16.03 12.99
N ASP A 228 -25.38 16.59 13.84
CA ASP A 228 -25.18 17.92 14.44
C ASP A 228 -23.97 17.91 15.38
N LYS A 229 -23.36 19.09 15.54
CA LYS A 229 -22.19 19.26 16.42
C LYS A 229 -22.60 18.97 17.87
N PRO A 230 -21.92 18.07 18.59
CA PRO A 230 -22.04 18.05 20.03
C PRO A 230 -21.42 19.32 20.62
N GLY A 231 -22.18 20.05 21.46
CA GLY A 231 -21.82 21.37 22.00
C GLY A 231 -20.75 21.37 23.10
N PHE A 232 -19.82 20.41 23.08
CA PHE A 232 -18.81 20.28 24.13
C PHE A 232 -17.80 21.44 24.08
N LYS A 233 -17.47 21.99 25.26
CA LYS A 233 -16.36 22.93 25.41
C LYS A 233 -15.03 22.18 25.23
N PRO A 234 -13.99 22.83 24.72
CA PRO A 234 -12.64 22.28 24.71
C PRO A 234 -12.25 21.77 26.10
N VAL A 235 -11.76 20.54 26.17
CA VAL A 235 -11.20 19.99 27.42
C VAL A 235 -9.85 20.64 27.62
N ILE A 236 -9.69 21.34 28.75
CA ILE A 236 -8.37 21.80 29.20
C ILE A 236 -7.67 20.58 29.79
N SER A 237 -6.77 19.96 29.03
CA SER A 237 -5.98 18.85 29.57
C SER A 237 -4.87 19.40 30.46
N ASN A 238 -4.67 18.79 31.63
CA ASN A 238 -3.47 19.02 32.42
C ASN A 238 -2.39 18.07 31.89
N THR A 239 -1.59 18.55 30.95
CA THR A 239 -0.50 17.76 30.35
C THR A 239 0.68 17.52 31.30
N ASP A 240 0.71 18.21 32.44
CA ASP A 240 1.82 18.16 33.40
C ASP A 240 1.57 17.13 34.51
N ALA A 241 0.31 16.71 34.69
CA ALA A 241 -0.05 15.72 35.69
C ALA A 241 0.31 14.30 35.23
N LYS A 242 1.22 13.65 35.97
CA LYS A 242 1.47 12.21 35.86
C LYS A 242 0.71 11.45 36.93
N SER A 243 -0.02 10.41 36.54
CA SER A 243 -0.62 9.47 37.50
C SER A 243 0.47 8.73 38.27
N GLU A 244 0.14 8.18 39.45
CA GLU A 244 1.08 7.33 40.20
C GLU A 244 1.54 6.12 39.37
N PHE A 245 0.65 5.58 38.52
CA PHE A 245 1.02 4.54 37.56
C PHE A 245 2.03 5.04 36.52
N GLY A 246 1.85 6.25 35.98
CA GLY A 246 2.80 6.86 35.04
C GLY A 246 4.18 7.10 35.68
N LYS A 247 4.20 7.65 36.91
CA LYS A 247 5.45 7.83 37.68
C LYS A 247 6.14 6.50 37.96
N HIS A 248 5.37 5.44 38.23
CA HIS A 248 5.92 4.10 38.38
C HIS A 248 6.57 3.61 37.08
N LEU A 249 5.90 3.76 35.93
CA LEU A 249 6.49 3.39 34.63
C LEU A 249 7.79 4.14 34.36
N ASP A 250 7.83 5.46 34.62
CA ASP A 250 9.05 6.27 34.46
C ASP A 250 10.21 5.80 35.37
N SER A 251 9.89 5.17 36.51
CA SER A 251 10.90 4.64 37.45
C SER A 251 11.48 3.28 37.03
N ILE A 252 10.86 2.62 36.03
CA ILE A 252 11.36 1.34 35.52
C ILE A 252 12.53 1.65 34.58
N PRO A 253 13.76 1.20 34.90
CA PRO A 253 14.89 1.45 34.02
C PRO A 253 14.68 0.73 32.68
N SER A 254 14.93 1.44 31.58
CA SER A 254 15.07 0.82 30.26
C SER A 254 16.44 0.16 30.15
N ASN A 255 16.48 -1.03 29.55
CA ASN A 255 17.75 -1.64 29.18
C ASN A 255 18.24 -0.96 27.90
N PRO A 256 19.52 -0.59 27.80
CA PRO A 256 20.07 -0.06 26.56
C PRO A 256 19.96 -1.12 25.47
N ILE A 257 19.33 -0.78 24.33
CA ILE A 257 19.32 -1.62 23.15
C ILE A 257 20.71 -1.55 22.51
N LYS A 258 21.24 -2.70 22.09
CA LYS A 258 22.53 -2.74 21.42
C LYS A 258 22.39 -2.18 20.00
N GLU A 259 23.18 -1.18 19.68
CA GLU A 259 23.29 -0.62 18.33
C GLU A 259 23.79 -1.69 17.35
N LYS A 260 23.07 -1.89 16.23
CA LYS A 260 23.46 -2.79 15.14
C LYS A 260 23.21 -2.12 13.79
N PHE A 261 24.09 -1.23 13.39
CA PHE A 261 23.98 -0.53 12.12
C PHE A 261 24.14 -1.45 10.90
N VAL A 262 23.49 -1.07 9.80
CA VAL A 262 23.64 -1.73 8.50
C VAL A 262 25.00 -1.37 7.89
N ASP A 263 25.80 -2.38 7.58
CA ASP A 263 27.02 -2.20 6.80
C ASP A 263 26.70 -2.35 5.30
N PHE A 264 26.85 -1.25 4.56
CA PHE A 264 26.51 -1.19 3.13
C PHE A 264 27.30 -2.16 2.25
N ARG A 265 28.45 -2.68 2.73
CA ARG A 265 29.32 -3.58 2.00
C ARG A 265 29.25 -5.02 2.52
N ALA A 266 29.08 -5.20 3.83
CA ALA A 266 29.03 -6.52 4.43
C ALA A 266 27.63 -7.14 4.34
N ASP A 267 26.57 -6.34 4.45
CA ASP A 267 25.19 -6.88 4.49
C ASP A 267 24.55 -7.00 3.10
N VAL A 268 25.08 -6.29 2.10
CA VAL A 268 24.61 -6.35 0.71
C VAL A 268 25.79 -6.45 -0.25
N GLU A 269 25.85 -7.56 -0.98
CA GLU A 269 26.76 -7.70 -2.11
C GLU A 269 26.25 -6.89 -3.30
N TYR A 270 27.14 -6.23 -4.05
CA TYR A 270 26.76 -5.53 -5.28
C TYR A 270 27.78 -5.78 -6.39
N ASN A 271 27.30 -5.84 -7.62
CA ASN A 271 28.14 -6.02 -8.79
C ASN A 271 27.46 -5.44 -10.03
N ARG A 272 28.11 -5.57 -11.19
CA ARG A 272 27.59 -5.15 -12.48
C ARG A 272 27.24 -6.39 -13.31
N ILE A 273 25.99 -6.48 -13.77
CA ILE A 273 25.58 -7.51 -14.75
C ILE A 273 26.14 -7.15 -16.13
N LYS A 274 25.99 -5.87 -16.50
CA LYS A 274 26.37 -5.31 -17.80
C LYS A 274 26.58 -3.79 -17.69
N LYS A 275 27.16 -3.15 -18.71
CA LYS A 275 27.25 -1.68 -18.75
C LYS A 275 25.86 -1.08 -18.52
N GLY A 276 25.71 -0.20 -17.52
CA GLY A 276 24.44 0.45 -17.18
C GLY A 276 23.45 -0.40 -16.38
N THR A 277 23.83 -1.62 -15.95
CA THR A 277 22.97 -2.47 -15.12
C THR A 277 23.73 -2.96 -13.89
N THR A 278 23.28 -2.50 -12.72
CA THR A 278 23.85 -2.88 -11.42
C THR A 278 22.93 -3.88 -10.75
N ILE A 279 23.51 -4.83 -10.01
CA ILE A 279 22.77 -5.78 -9.19
C ILE A 279 23.23 -5.72 -7.74
N TYR A 280 22.28 -5.90 -6.84
CA TYR A 280 22.46 -6.05 -5.41
C TYR A 280 21.92 -7.42 -4.98
N GLN A 281 22.61 -8.11 -4.08
CA GLN A 281 22.15 -9.33 -3.45
C GLN A 281 22.04 -9.15 -1.93
N THR A 282 20.89 -9.55 -1.38
CA THR A 282 20.72 -9.82 0.05
C THR A 282 20.41 -11.30 0.25
N LYS A 283 20.86 -11.92 1.35
CA LYS A 283 20.58 -13.34 1.61
C LYS A 283 19.21 -13.51 2.29
N ASN A 284 18.51 -14.59 1.95
CA ASN A 284 17.31 -15.00 2.69
C ASN A 284 17.73 -15.96 3.81
N PRO A 285 17.66 -15.57 5.10
CA PRO A 285 18.14 -16.43 6.18
C PRO A 285 17.17 -17.54 6.58
N TYR A 286 15.96 -17.60 6.01
CA TYR A 286 14.89 -18.47 6.49
C TYR A 286 14.54 -19.63 5.55
N ASN A 287 14.56 -19.42 4.24
CA ASN A 287 14.15 -20.43 3.25
C ASN A 287 14.77 -20.19 1.86
N ASP A 288 14.31 -20.95 0.87
CA ASP A 288 14.78 -20.93 -0.53
C ASP A 288 13.82 -20.22 -1.50
N ILE A 289 12.98 -19.32 -0.98
CA ILE A 289 12.15 -18.43 -1.80
C ILE A 289 12.93 -17.17 -2.15
N PHE A 290 13.14 -16.96 -3.45
CA PHE A 290 13.78 -15.77 -3.97
C PHE A 290 12.76 -14.67 -4.26
N SER A 291 13.23 -13.42 -4.19
CA SER A 291 12.56 -12.28 -4.81
C SER A 291 13.56 -11.51 -5.67
N LEU A 292 13.11 -11.03 -6.83
CA LEU A 292 13.90 -10.30 -7.80
C LEU A 292 13.11 -9.07 -8.26
N THR A 293 13.66 -7.88 -8.07
CA THR A 293 13.08 -6.62 -8.53
C THR A 293 14.04 -5.96 -9.52
N ILE A 294 13.58 -5.72 -10.75
CA ILE A 294 14.31 -5.01 -11.81
C ILE A 294 13.68 -3.64 -11.99
N LYS A 295 14.45 -2.58 -11.73
CA LYS A 295 14.01 -1.18 -11.81
C LYS A 295 14.71 -0.49 -12.97
N TYR A 296 13.99 -0.28 -14.06
CA TYR A 296 14.46 0.52 -15.19
C TYR A 296 14.27 2.00 -14.93
N GLY A 297 15.31 2.79 -15.21
CA GLY A 297 15.39 4.23 -14.94
C GLY A 297 14.49 5.14 -15.78
N MET A 298 13.31 4.68 -16.20
CA MET A 298 12.28 5.50 -16.86
C MET A 298 10.91 5.23 -16.22
N GLY A 299 10.38 6.23 -15.53
CA GLY A 299 9.05 6.20 -14.92
C GLY A 299 8.02 7.07 -15.61
N GLU A 300 6.84 7.16 -14.99
CA GLU A 300 5.64 7.81 -15.53
C GLU A 300 5.81 9.31 -15.76
N THR A 301 6.73 9.95 -15.05
CA THR A 301 7.05 11.37 -15.26
C THR A 301 7.52 11.65 -16.68
N TYR A 302 8.25 10.71 -17.28
CA TYR A 302 8.86 10.92 -18.59
C TYR A 302 7.88 10.61 -19.73
N HIS A 303 7.00 9.62 -19.55
CA HIS A 303 6.10 9.18 -20.61
C HIS A 303 4.67 8.95 -20.10
N GLN A 304 3.74 9.81 -20.55
CA GLN A 304 2.33 9.82 -20.10
C GLN A 304 1.54 8.52 -20.35
N LEU A 305 2.03 7.66 -21.26
CA LEU A 305 1.41 6.36 -21.58
C LEU A 305 2.03 5.18 -20.84
N LEU A 306 3.07 5.39 -20.02
CA LEU A 306 3.81 4.30 -19.41
C LEU A 306 2.93 3.45 -18.47
N ASN A 307 2.10 4.09 -17.64
CA ASN A 307 1.17 3.38 -16.77
C ASN A 307 0.22 2.47 -17.57
N ASN A 308 -0.31 2.96 -18.70
CA ASN A 308 -1.15 2.16 -19.59
C ASN A 308 -0.34 1.07 -20.32
N ALA A 309 0.93 1.32 -20.61
CA ALA A 309 1.82 0.35 -21.24
C ALA A 309 2.12 -0.83 -20.29
N VAL A 310 2.46 -0.58 -19.02
CA VAL A 310 2.70 -1.67 -18.05
C VAL A 310 1.44 -2.47 -17.76
N GLN A 311 0.27 -1.82 -17.64
CA GLN A 311 -1.01 -2.52 -17.53
C GLN A 311 -1.31 -3.38 -18.76
N LEU A 312 -0.94 -2.92 -19.96
CA LEU A 312 -1.12 -3.71 -21.17
C LEU A 312 -0.24 -4.97 -21.15
N ILE A 313 1.01 -4.89 -20.66
CA ILE A 313 1.93 -6.03 -20.63
C ILE A 313 1.38 -7.21 -19.83
N ASP A 314 0.63 -6.96 -18.76
CA ASP A 314 -0.04 -8.01 -17.99
C ASP A 314 -1.09 -8.79 -18.82
N LEU A 315 -1.62 -8.15 -19.88
CA LEU A 315 -2.60 -8.72 -20.82
C LEU A 315 -1.97 -9.30 -22.09
N CYS A 316 -0.64 -9.32 -22.18
CA CYS A 316 0.09 -9.78 -23.36
C CYS A 316 0.69 -11.18 -23.16
N GLY A 317 0.82 -11.89 -24.28
CA GLY A 317 1.61 -13.11 -24.38
C GLY A 317 2.97 -12.83 -25.02
N THR A 318 3.51 -13.87 -25.63
CA THR A 318 4.73 -13.82 -26.44
C THR A 318 4.45 -14.41 -27.82
N LYS A 319 5.47 -14.51 -28.68
CA LYS A 319 5.33 -15.25 -29.94
C LYS A 319 4.99 -16.73 -29.73
N ASP A 320 5.44 -17.31 -28.63
CA ASP A 320 5.32 -18.75 -28.36
C ASP A 320 4.08 -19.10 -27.53
N TYR A 321 3.50 -18.13 -26.83
CA TYR A 321 2.44 -18.33 -25.85
C TYR A 321 1.40 -17.22 -25.93
N LYS A 322 0.11 -17.55 -25.95
CA LYS A 322 -0.94 -16.59 -25.62
C LYS A 322 -0.81 -16.15 -24.15
N VAL A 323 -1.46 -15.05 -23.78
CA VAL A 323 -1.40 -14.52 -22.39
C VAL A 323 -1.78 -15.57 -21.34
N SER A 324 -2.87 -16.32 -21.55
CA SER A 324 -3.30 -17.36 -20.62
C SER A 324 -2.33 -18.54 -20.55
N GLU A 325 -1.73 -18.93 -21.68
CA GLU A 325 -0.72 -19.99 -21.73
C GLU A 325 0.57 -19.55 -21.02
N LEU A 326 1.02 -18.31 -21.23
CA LEU A 326 2.20 -17.76 -20.57
C LEU A 326 2.03 -17.73 -19.04
N LYS A 327 0.88 -17.25 -18.57
CA LYS A 327 0.53 -17.24 -17.13
C LYS A 327 0.48 -18.65 -16.56
N ASN A 328 -0.04 -19.63 -17.32
CA ASN A 328 0.02 -21.03 -16.92
C ASN A 328 1.46 -21.55 -16.80
N GLU A 329 2.37 -21.19 -17.71
CA GLU A 329 3.77 -21.63 -17.62
C GLU A 329 4.50 -21.08 -16.39
N PHE A 330 4.26 -19.82 -16.02
CA PHE A 330 4.77 -19.28 -14.74
C PHE A 330 4.17 -20.00 -13.52
N SER A 331 2.86 -20.21 -13.53
CA SER A 331 2.15 -20.89 -12.45
C SER A 331 2.61 -22.35 -12.25
N LYS A 332 2.85 -23.09 -13.34
CA LYS A 332 3.37 -24.47 -13.29
C LYS A 332 4.74 -24.59 -12.63
N ILE A 333 5.59 -23.56 -12.75
CA ILE A 333 6.90 -23.53 -12.09
C ILE A 333 6.84 -22.85 -10.71
N GLY A 334 5.65 -22.49 -10.22
CA GLY A 334 5.45 -21.88 -8.91
C GLY A 334 6.05 -20.48 -8.80
N CYS A 335 6.23 -19.78 -9.93
CA CYS A 335 6.73 -18.41 -9.96
C CYS A 335 5.61 -17.45 -10.32
N THR A 336 5.68 -16.23 -9.80
CA THR A 336 4.77 -15.12 -10.10
C THR A 336 5.61 -13.95 -10.59
N TYR A 337 5.07 -13.18 -11.53
CA TYR A 337 5.67 -11.93 -11.98
C TYR A 337 4.69 -10.78 -11.84
N TYR A 338 5.22 -9.59 -11.62
CA TYR A 338 4.43 -8.36 -11.57
C TYR A 338 5.15 -7.26 -12.35
N VAL A 339 4.40 -6.54 -13.19
CA VAL A 339 4.93 -5.41 -13.96
C VAL A 339 4.17 -4.16 -13.58
N SER A 340 4.90 -3.15 -13.13
CA SER A 340 4.33 -1.87 -12.72
C SER A 340 5.21 -0.71 -13.12
N SER A 341 4.70 0.50 -12.88
CA SER A 341 5.47 1.72 -12.99
C SER A 341 5.13 2.62 -11.81
N ASN A 342 6.08 3.48 -11.46
CA ASN A 342 5.82 4.61 -10.61
C ASN A 342 6.37 5.88 -11.29
N LYS A 343 6.39 6.98 -10.55
CA LYS A 343 6.87 8.28 -11.03
C LYS A 343 8.25 8.21 -11.71
N ASP A 344 9.13 7.33 -11.22
CA ASP A 344 10.57 7.34 -11.49
C ASP A 344 11.05 6.09 -12.24
N TYR A 345 10.41 4.95 -12.04
CA TYR A 345 10.86 3.66 -12.56
C TYR A 345 9.74 2.88 -13.27
N THR A 346 10.16 2.04 -14.21
CA THR A 346 9.41 0.85 -14.66
C THR A 346 9.96 -0.34 -13.89
N ILE A 347 9.09 -1.10 -13.26
CA ILE A 347 9.45 -2.13 -12.28
C ILE A 347 8.93 -3.47 -12.77
N ILE A 348 9.81 -4.47 -12.80
CA ILE A 348 9.45 -5.87 -13.02
C ILE A 348 9.88 -6.65 -11.78
N GLU A 349 8.93 -7.33 -11.17
CA GLU A 349 9.13 -8.19 -10.01
C GLU A 349 8.92 -9.65 -10.41
N LEU A 350 9.72 -10.53 -9.84
CA LEU A 350 9.66 -11.97 -10.02
C LEU A 350 9.98 -12.65 -8.69
N GLU A 351 9.17 -13.61 -8.30
CA GLU A 351 9.40 -14.42 -7.11
C GLU A 351 9.09 -15.88 -7.38
N GLY A 352 9.63 -16.76 -6.53
CA GLY A 352 9.43 -18.20 -6.62
C GLY A 352 10.49 -18.96 -5.86
N LYS A 353 10.53 -20.27 -6.06
CA LYS A 353 11.59 -21.11 -5.49
C LYS A 353 12.90 -20.91 -6.25
N GLU A 354 14.04 -20.83 -5.55
CA GLU A 354 15.36 -20.59 -6.16
C GLU A 354 15.69 -21.56 -7.31
N SER A 355 15.29 -22.83 -7.19
CA SER A 355 15.48 -23.84 -8.26
C SER A 355 14.75 -23.51 -9.58
N GLN A 356 13.81 -22.55 -9.55
CA GLN A 356 12.97 -22.14 -10.67
C GLN A 356 13.35 -20.73 -11.20
N LEU A 357 14.41 -20.10 -10.67
CA LEU A 357 14.85 -18.78 -11.13
C LEU A 357 15.14 -18.78 -12.62
N LYS A 358 16.01 -19.68 -13.09
CA LYS A 358 16.37 -19.79 -14.51
C LYS A 358 15.17 -19.96 -15.46
N PRO A 359 14.29 -20.96 -15.31
CA PRO A 359 13.14 -21.12 -16.21
C PRO A 359 12.22 -19.89 -16.18
N ALA A 360 12.04 -19.27 -15.01
CA ALA A 360 11.25 -18.04 -14.90
C ALA A 360 11.90 -16.85 -15.62
N LEU A 361 13.23 -16.68 -15.55
CA LEU A 361 13.95 -15.63 -16.28
C LEU A 361 13.84 -15.79 -17.79
N ILE A 362 13.83 -17.03 -18.31
CA ILE A 362 13.62 -17.29 -19.74
C ILE A 362 12.22 -16.81 -20.17
N LEU A 363 11.17 -17.17 -19.42
CA LEU A 363 9.80 -16.73 -19.71
C LEU A 363 9.68 -15.20 -19.62
N LEU A 364 10.27 -14.61 -18.57
CA LEU A 364 10.24 -13.18 -18.32
C LEU A 364 10.99 -12.38 -19.40
N GLY A 365 12.14 -12.88 -19.87
CA GLY A 365 12.90 -12.29 -20.96
C GLY A 365 12.10 -12.29 -22.27
N LYS A 366 11.37 -13.38 -22.57
CA LYS A 366 10.47 -13.43 -23.74
C LYS A 366 9.37 -12.38 -23.65
N LEU A 367 8.69 -12.28 -22.50
CA LEU A 367 7.63 -11.28 -22.27
C LEU A 367 8.17 -9.85 -22.35
N THR A 368 9.33 -9.60 -21.75
CA THR A 368 9.88 -8.25 -21.66
C THR A 368 10.35 -7.74 -23.01
N HIS A 369 11.05 -8.58 -23.77
CA HIS A 369 11.69 -8.14 -25.02
C HIS A 369 10.79 -8.33 -26.25
N ASN A 370 9.92 -9.34 -26.24
CA ASN A 370 9.08 -9.70 -27.37
C ASN A 370 7.60 -9.93 -26.97
N PRO A 371 6.95 -8.97 -26.26
CA PRO A 371 5.54 -9.09 -25.94
C PRO A 371 4.69 -9.06 -27.21
N VAL A 372 3.63 -9.86 -27.23
CA VAL A 372 2.62 -9.91 -28.28
C VAL A 372 1.25 -9.71 -27.65
N CYS A 373 0.51 -8.71 -28.12
CA CYS A 373 -0.79 -8.33 -27.56
C CYS A 373 -1.85 -8.21 -28.64
N GLU A 374 -3.04 -8.75 -28.36
CA GLU A 374 -4.20 -8.60 -29.24
C GLU A 374 -4.78 -7.17 -29.16
N PRO A 375 -5.19 -6.54 -30.28
CA PRO A 375 -5.67 -5.16 -30.27
C PRO A 375 -6.88 -4.89 -29.36
N ASN A 376 -7.74 -5.88 -29.15
CA ASN A 376 -8.91 -5.80 -28.27
C ASN A 376 -8.55 -5.66 -26.78
N LYS A 377 -7.33 -6.02 -26.35
CA LYS A 377 -6.90 -5.85 -24.95
C LYS A 377 -6.85 -4.38 -24.54
N LEU A 378 -6.74 -3.45 -25.50
CA LEU A 378 -6.85 -2.01 -25.23
C LEU A 378 -8.21 -1.62 -24.65
N ASP A 379 -9.30 -2.33 -25.00
CA ASP A 379 -10.63 -2.02 -24.47
C ASP A 379 -10.72 -2.30 -22.95
N ILE A 380 -10.00 -3.32 -22.46
CA ILE A 380 -9.87 -3.60 -21.02
C ILE A 380 -9.22 -2.40 -20.31
N ILE A 381 -8.10 -1.90 -20.85
CA ILE A 381 -7.39 -0.74 -20.30
C ILE A 381 -8.29 0.50 -20.28
N ILE A 382 -9.00 0.76 -21.40
CA ILE A 382 -9.88 1.92 -21.52
C ILE A 382 -11.06 1.83 -20.53
N ASP A 383 -11.65 0.65 -20.34
CA ASP A 383 -12.77 0.48 -19.41
C ASP A 383 -12.31 0.54 -17.94
N GLY A 384 -11.11 0.04 -17.62
CA GLY A 384 -10.45 0.26 -16.33
C GLY A 384 -10.24 1.75 -16.05
N GLU A 385 -9.65 2.48 -17.01
CA GLU A 385 -9.44 3.93 -16.92
C GLU A 385 -10.75 4.71 -16.74
N LYS A 386 -11.82 4.34 -17.46
CA LYS A 386 -13.14 4.95 -17.26
C LYS A 386 -13.66 4.76 -15.83
N SER A 387 -13.50 3.55 -15.28
CA SER A 387 -13.91 3.24 -13.90
C SER A 387 -13.11 4.05 -12.89
N ASN A 388 -11.78 4.05 -13.02
CA ASN A 388 -10.86 4.77 -12.14
C ASN A 388 -11.13 6.28 -12.14
N ARG A 389 -11.23 6.91 -13.32
CA ARG A 389 -11.50 8.35 -13.45
C ARG A 389 -12.83 8.79 -12.85
N LYS A 390 -13.81 7.88 -12.84
CA LYS A 390 -15.10 8.14 -12.18
C LYS A 390 -14.97 8.16 -10.66
N ILE A 391 -14.21 7.20 -10.10
CA ILE A 391 -13.93 7.13 -8.65
C ILE A 391 -13.11 8.34 -8.21
N GLU A 392 -12.09 8.73 -8.97
CA GLU A 392 -11.22 9.88 -8.70
C GLU A 392 -12.00 11.20 -8.55
N SER A 393 -13.03 11.40 -9.36
CA SER A 393 -13.77 12.67 -9.39
C SER A 393 -15.00 12.72 -8.48
N ASP A 394 -15.45 11.58 -7.96
CA ASP A 394 -16.65 11.53 -7.12
C ASP A 394 -16.34 11.77 -5.64
N GLU A 395 -15.29 11.15 -5.10
CA GLU A 395 -14.97 11.23 -3.68
C GLU A 395 -14.24 12.54 -3.29
N PRO A 396 -14.66 13.24 -2.23
CA PRO A 396 -14.01 14.49 -1.78
C PRO A 396 -12.52 14.35 -1.47
N ASP A 397 -12.11 13.21 -0.91
CA ASP A 397 -10.70 12.93 -0.59
C ASP A 397 -9.86 12.83 -1.87
N ASN A 398 -10.31 12.06 -2.87
CA ASN A 398 -9.63 11.96 -4.17
C ASN A 398 -9.50 13.32 -4.88
N VAL A 399 -10.54 14.16 -4.81
CA VAL A 399 -10.48 15.53 -5.37
C VAL A 399 -9.52 16.42 -4.59
N ALA A 400 -9.40 16.24 -3.27
CA ALA A 400 -8.44 16.97 -2.45
C ALA A 400 -7.00 16.55 -2.74
N ASP A 401 -6.75 15.26 -2.95
CA ASP A 401 -5.46 14.73 -3.36
C ASP A 401 -5.08 15.26 -4.76
N ALA A 402 -6.03 15.29 -5.69
CA ALA A 402 -5.84 15.89 -7.01
C ALA A 402 -5.50 17.38 -6.92
N LEU A 403 -6.19 18.12 -6.04
CA LEU A 403 -5.87 19.53 -5.77
C LEU A 403 -4.46 19.65 -5.19
N PHE A 404 -4.07 18.83 -4.22
CA PHE A 404 -2.75 18.88 -3.59
C PHE A 404 -1.63 18.55 -4.59
N GLN A 405 -1.81 17.54 -5.44
CA GLN A 405 -0.89 17.27 -6.55
C GLN A 405 -0.78 18.47 -7.49
N TRP A 406 -1.89 19.13 -7.83
CA TRP A 406 -1.88 20.34 -8.64
C TRP A 406 -1.24 21.54 -7.94
N LEU A 407 -1.34 21.64 -6.60
CA LEU A 407 -0.63 22.65 -5.83
C LEU A 407 0.89 22.48 -5.92
N LYS A 408 1.37 21.24 -5.93
CA LYS A 408 2.79 20.92 -6.06
C LYS A 408 3.29 21.05 -7.50
N TYR A 409 2.54 20.55 -8.48
CA TYR A 409 3.07 20.32 -9.84
C TYR A 409 2.32 21.05 -10.95
N ARG A 410 1.22 21.74 -10.65
CA ARG A 410 0.39 22.44 -11.66
C ARG A 410 0.01 21.50 -12.80
N ASN A 411 0.24 21.92 -14.04
CA ASN A 411 -0.06 21.14 -15.24
C ASN A 411 0.86 19.91 -15.41
N LYS A 412 1.91 19.78 -14.59
CA LYS A 412 2.75 18.57 -14.50
C LYS A 412 2.19 17.52 -13.52
N SER A 413 1.04 17.78 -12.88
CA SER A 413 0.31 16.76 -12.10
C SER A 413 -0.02 15.56 -12.99
N SER A 414 0.17 14.33 -12.50
CA SER A 414 -0.07 13.11 -13.28
C SER A 414 -1.52 13.00 -13.77
N LEU A 415 -2.47 13.48 -12.95
CA LEU A 415 -3.90 13.52 -13.27
C LEU A 415 -4.26 14.50 -14.41
N ILE A 416 -3.34 15.42 -14.75
CA ILE A 416 -3.47 16.37 -15.87
C ILE A 416 -2.58 15.96 -17.05
N ALA A 417 -1.37 15.47 -16.77
CA ALA A 417 -0.39 15.09 -17.78
C ALA A 417 -0.79 13.82 -18.54
N ARG A 418 -1.66 12.96 -17.97
CA ARG A 418 -2.18 11.76 -18.62
C ARG A 418 -2.95 12.03 -19.93
N PRO A 419 -3.08 11.06 -20.84
CA PRO A 419 -3.96 11.19 -22.01
C PRO A 419 -5.44 11.28 -21.62
N THR A 420 -6.24 11.96 -22.44
CA THR A 420 -7.71 11.81 -22.42
C THR A 420 -8.12 10.40 -22.84
N LEU A 421 -9.31 9.95 -22.45
CA LEU A 421 -9.85 8.65 -22.88
C LEU A 421 -9.96 8.56 -24.41
N LYS A 422 -10.23 9.69 -25.09
CA LYS A 422 -10.28 9.76 -26.55
C LYS A 422 -8.90 9.59 -27.19
N GLU A 423 -7.88 10.24 -26.63
CA GLU A 423 -6.50 10.08 -27.09
C GLU A 423 -6.03 8.66 -26.85
N LEU A 424 -6.26 8.10 -25.65
CA LEU A 424 -5.89 6.73 -25.31
C LEU A 424 -6.52 5.70 -26.27
N LYS A 425 -7.79 5.90 -26.65
CA LYS A 425 -8.46 5.05 -27.65
C LYS A 425 -7.78 5.04 -29.02
N ASN A 426 -7.06 6.10 -29.37
CA ASN A 426 -6.36 6.21 -30.66
C ASN A 426 -4.89 5.78 -30.60
N VAL A 427 -4.34 5.43 -29.43
CA VAL A 427 -2.94 5.04 -29.27
C VAL A 427 -2.65 3.66 -29.91
N GLY A 428 -3.57 2.71 -29.78
CA GLY A 428 -3.38 1.32 -30.22
C GLY A 428 -2.41 0.53 -29.31
N THR A 429 -2.49 -0.80 -29.35
CA THR A 429 -1.63 -1.69 -28.53
C THR A 429 -0.16 -1.58 -28.92
N ASP A 430 0.17 -1.49 -30.21
CA ASP A 430 1.55 -1.41 -30.70
C ASP A 430 2.32 -0.20 -30.16
N SER A 431 1.66 0.94 -30.01
CA SER A 431 2.26 2.14 -29.43
C SER A 431 2.56 1.94 -27.94
N LEU A 432 1.64 1.32 -27.18
CA LEU A 432 1.86 1.00 -25.77
C LEU A 432 3.00 -0.02 -25.59
N LEU A 433 3.05 -1.07 -26.42
CA LEU A 433 4.17 -2.02 -26.44
C LEU A 433 5.51 -1.32 -26.75
N SER A 434 5.50 -0.34 -27.66
CA SER A 434 6.69 0.45 -27.98
C SER A 434 7.16 1.31 -26.81
N VAL A 435 6.23 1.86 -26.03
CA VAL A 435 6.54 2.60 -24.80
C VAL A 435 7.16 1.70 -23.75
N PHE A 436 6.61 0.50 -23.55
CA PHE A 436 7.19 -0.46 -22.61
C PHE A 436 8.60 -0.89 -23.05
N LYS A 437 8.79 -1.25 -24.32
CA LYS A 437 10.12 -1.59 -24.87
C LYS A 437 11.12 -0.43 -24.74
N LEU A 438 10.66 0.80 -24.91
CA LEU A 438 11.47 1.99 -24.66
C LEU A 438 11.89 2.05 -23.18
N ALA A 439 10.96 1.84 -22.26
CA ALA A 439 11.21 1.87 -20.82
C ALA A 439 12.27 0.85 -20.40
N THR A 440 12.19 -0.36 -20.94
CA THR A 440 13.10 -1.48 -20.61
C THR A 440 14.45 -1.40 -21.33
N ASN A 441 14.73 -0.31 -22.03
CA ASN A 441 16.03 -0.01 -22.64
C ASN A 441 16.89 0.96 -21.80
N PHE A 442 16.39 1.45 -20.67
CA PHE A 442 17.15 2.33 -19.78
C PHE A 442 18.12 1.54 -18.90
N GLU A 443 19.08 2.25 -18.30
CA GLU A 443 19.89 1.73 -17.21
C GLU A 443 18.99 1.19 -16.09
N ALA A 444 19.43 0.12 -15.45
CA ALA A 444 18.61 -0.63 -14.49
C ALA A 444 19.36 -0.96 -13.20
N GLU A 445 18.60 -1.02 -12.13
CA GLU A 445 19.01 -1.54 -10.83
C GLU A 445 18.26 -2.85 -10.58
N VAL A 446 18.99 -3.90 -10.23
CA VAL A 446 18.44 -5.22 -9.93
C VAL A 446 18.65 -5.52 -8.45
N HIS A 447 17.58 -5.89 -7.75
CA HIS A 447 17.60 -6.28 -6.35
C HIS A 447 17.20 -7.75 -6.26
N TYR A 448 18.14 -8.61 -5.89
CA TYR A 448 17.90 -10.03 -5.70
C TYR A 448 18.00 -10.38 -4.22
N VAL A 449 17.04 -11.14 -3.72
CA VAL A 449 17.04 -11.70 -2.38
C VAL A 449 16.94 -13.21 -2.50
N GLY A 450 17.95 -13.93 -1.98
CA GLY A 450 18.03 -15.38 -2.11
C GLY A 450 19.44 -15.89 -1.85
N ASN A 451 19.57 -17.21 -1.76
CA ASN A 451 20.77 -17.90 -1.32
C ASN A 451 21.68 -18.37 -2.46
N LEU A 452 21.17 -18.44 -3.70
CA LEU A 452 21.98 -18.76 -4.89
C LEU A 452 23.31 -17.97 -4.94
N PRO A 453 24.39 -18.59 -5.42
CA PRO A 453 25.67 -17.91 -5.62
C PRO A 453 25.54 -16.65 -6.48
N PHE A 454 26.13 -15.53 -6.06
CA PHE A 454 25.91 -14.24 -6.71
C PHE A 454 26.26 -14.24 -8.21
N ASN A 455 27.38 -14.88 -8.56
CA ASN A 455 27.84 -15.00 -9.95
C ASN A 455 26.93 -15.88 -10.82
N GLU A 456 26.21 -16.83 -10.22
CA GLU A 456 25.21 -17.65 -10.92
C GLU A 456 24.02 -16.79 -11.32
N VAL A 457 23.46 -16.04 -10.35
CA VAL A 457 22.35 -15.09 -10.58
C VAL A 457 22.71 -14.06 -11.65
N ILE A 458 23.92 -13.49 -11.60
CA ILE A 458 24.43 -12.56 -12.63
C ILE A 458 24.45 -13.22 -14.01
N SER A 459 24.91 -14.48 -14.08
CA SER A 459 25.02 -15.21 -15.34
C SER A 459 23.65 -15.53 -15.94
N GLU A 460 22.70 -15.98 -15.13
CA GLU A 460 21.33 -16.26 -15.56
C GLU A 460 20.62 -14.99 -16.04
N LEU A 461 20.72 -13.89 -15.29
CA LEU A 461 20.16 -12.59 -15.72
C LEU A 461 20.77 -12.08 -17.03
N LYS A 462 22.07 -12.33 -17.24
CA LYS A 462 22.77 -11.94 -18.46
C LYS A 462 22.36 -12.79 -19.67
N ASN A 463 22.19 -14.10 -19.47
CA ASN A 463 22.02 -15.07 -20.56
C ASN A 463 20.54 -15.36 -20.87
N ASP A 464 19.70 -15.46 -19.83
CA ASP A 464 18.33 -15.97 -19.93
C ASP A 464 17.28 -14.85 -19.93
N TYR A 465 17.47 -13.79 -19.14
CA TYR A 465 16.61 -12.59 -19.19
C TYR A 465 17.02 -11.64 -20.32
N GLY A 466 18.26 -11.11 -20.27
CA GLY A 466 18.89 -10.39 -21.39
C GLY A 466 18.76 -8.85 -21.36
N PHE A 467 19.68 -8.15 -20.69
CA PHE A 467 19.75 -6.68 -20.75
C PHE A 467 20.33 -6.14 -22.07
N THR A 468 19.84 -4.97 -22.51
CA THR A 468 20.38 -4.25 -23.68
C THR A 468 21.89 -3.97 -23.56
N ASP A 469 22.62 -4.09 -24.68
CA ASP A 469 24.07 -3.79 -24.72
C ASP A 469 24.41 -2.31 -24.54
N ARG A 470 23.45 -1.43 -24.87
CA ARG A 470 23.64 0.02 -24.90
C ARG A 470 22.44 0.70 -24.25
N PRO A 471 22.30 0.59 -22.91
CA PRO A 471 21.18 1.20 -22.24
C PRO A 471 21.24 2.73 -22.34
N THR A 472 20.06 3.34 -22.39
CA THR A 472 19.91 4.80 -22.22
C THR A 472 20.16 5.16 -20.76
N PRO A 473 20.93 6.22 -20.44
CA PRO A 473 21.16 6.64 -19.06
C PRO A 473 19.87 6.82 -18.26
N THR A 474 19.89 6.44 -16.98
CA THR A 474 18.73 6.58 -16.09
C THR A 474 18.21 8.03 -16.03
N LEU A 475 16.89 8.18 -15.97
CA LEU A 475 16.16 9.43 -15.69
C LEU A 475 15.61 9.46 -14.25
N ALA A 476 15.87 8.40 -13.48
CA ALA A 476 15.41 8.25 -12.10
C ALA A 476 16.50 8.68 -11.09
N PRO A 477 16.12 9.26 -9.94
CA PRO A 477 14.78 9.75 -9.62
C PRO A 477 14.43 10.99 -10.44
N SER A 478 13.14 11.19 -10.72
CA SER A 478 12.67 12.28 -11.57
C SER A 478 12.76 13.64 -10.87
N ASN A 479 13.30 14.62 -11.58
CA ASN A 479 13.46 15.99 -11.10
C ASN A 479 12.23 16.87 -11.41
N VAL A 480 11.04 16.47 -10.94
CA VAL A 480 9.84 17.30 -11.11
C VAL A 480 9.87 18.47 -10.11
N GLU A 481 10.14 19.66 -10.64
CA GLU A 481 10.14 20.89 -9.86
C GLU A 481 8.81 21.14 -9.16
N ILE A 482 8.89 21.51 -7.89
CA ILE A 482 7.75 21.89 -7.08
C ILE A 482 7.46 23.37 -7.35
N THR A 483 6.18 23.67 -7.55
CA THR A 483 5.67 25.03 -7.77
C THR A 483 6.00 25.89 -6.56
N LYS A 484 6.64 27.03 -6.81
CA LYS A 484 7.00 28.02 -5.79
C LYS A 484 5.89 29.06 -5.62
N TYR A 485 5.66 29.45 -4.38
CA TYR A 485 4.69 30.48 -4.00
C TYR A 485 5.38 31.54 -3.16
N ASN A 486 5.10 32.80 -3.49
CA ASN A 486 5.66 33.97 -2.83
C ASN A 486 4.63 34.74 -1.98
N GLU A 487 3.35 34.35 -2.02
CA GLU A 487 2.27 34.96 -1.24
C GLU A 487 1.32 33.89 -0.69
N ASN A 488 0.68 34.21 0.44
CA ASN A 488 -0.37 33.38 1.00
C ASN A 488 -1.54 33.29 0.01
N THR A 489 -1.90 32.07 -0.39
CA THR A 489 -2.92 31.83 -1.41
C THR A 489 -3.85 30.69 -0.97
N VAL A 490 -5.15 30.88 -1.15
CA VAL A 490 -6.17 29.89 -0.86
C VAL A 490 -6.81 29.40 -2.15
N PHE A 491 -6.63 28.13 -2.50
CA PHE A 491 -7.28 27.48 -3.62
C PHE A 491 -8.53 26.74 -3.16
N LEU A 492 -9.70 27.15 -3.65
CA LEU A 492 -11.00 26.60 -3.24
C LEU A 492 -11.66 25.87 -4.41
N VAL A 493 -11.97 24.59 -4.19
CA VAL A 493 -12.79 23.75 -5.09
C VAL A 493 -14.14 23.50 -4.42
N ASP A 494 -15.22 23.90 -5.09
CA ASP A 494 -16.58 23.66 -4.60
C ASP A 494 -17.02 22.21 -4.89
N LYS A 495 -17.33 21.48 -3.82
CA LYS A 495 -17.96 20.15 -3.85
C LYS A 495 -19.25 20.24 -3.03
N SER A 496 -20.33 20.68 -3.67
CA SER A 496 -21.59 21.04 -3.00
C SER A 496 -22.23 19.95 -2.13
N LYS A 497 -21.98 18.67 -2.43
CA LYS A 497 -22.46 17.52 -1.66
C LYS A 497 -21.53 17.08 -0.51
N ALA A 498 -20.35 17.70 -0.37
CA ALA A 498 -19.40 17.34 0.67
C ALA A 498 -19.89 17.80 2.05
N LEU A 499 -19.99 16.85 2.98
CA LEU A 499 -20.30 17.12 4.39
C LEU A 499 -19.09 17.66 5.16
N GLN A 500 -17.90 17.23 4.76
CA GLN A 500 -16.62 17.66 5.29
C GLN A 500 -15.83 18.45 4.25
N SER A 501 -15.07 19.43 4.73
CA SER A 501 -13.98 20.04 3.99
C SER A 501 -12.70 19.23 4.20
N LYS A 502 -11.97 19.06 3.10
CA LYS A 502 -10.65 18.45 3.05
C LYS A 502 -9.66 19.56 2.76
N ILE A 503 -8.75 19.81 3.68
CA ILE A 503 -7.90 20.99 3.70
C ILE A 503 -6.44 20.54 3.69
N TYR A 504 -5.69 20.95 2.67
CA TYR A 504 -4.25 20.79 2.58
C TYR A 504 -3.55 22.12 2.80
N PHE A 505 -2.44 22.08 3.52
CA PHE A 505 -1.54 23.21 3.72
C PHE A 505 -0.20 22.87 3.06
N LEU A 506 0.44 23.84 2.40
CA LEU A 506 1.72 23.65 1.72
C LEU A 506 2.61 24.88 1.94
N ILE A 507 3.85 24.64 2.35
CA ILE A 507 4.91 25.65 2.45
C ILE A 507 6.13 25.13 1.66
N ASN A 508 6.69 25.99 0.80
CA ASN A 508 7.89 25.66 0.04
C ASN A 508 9.14 25.77 0.91
N GLU A 509 10.00 24.76 0.83
CA GLU A 509 11.21 24.68 1.63
C GLU A 509 12.49 24.76 0.81
N LYS A 510 13.61 24.88 1.52
CA LYS A 510 14.95 24.85 0.95
C LYS A 510 15.32 23.44 0.45
N PRO A 511 16.35 23.32 -0.39
CA PRO A 511 16.94 22.02 -0.70
C PRO A 511 17.36 21.27 0.57
N PHE A 512 17.08 19.97 0.59
CA PHE A 512 17.45 19.05 1.67
C PHE A 512 18.86 18.50 1.49
N TYR A 513 19.60 18.40 2.58
CA TYR A 513 20.82 17.60 2.70
C TYR A 513 20.72 16.67 3.91
N ASN A 514 21.47 15.58 3.92
CA ASN A 514 21.43 14.57 4.98
C ASN A 514 21.67 15.16 6.38
N ASP A 515 22.52 16.19 6.51
CA ASP A 515 22.77 16.88 7.79
C ASP A 515 21.54 17.64 8.34
N ASP A 516 20.53 17.93 7.51
CA ASP A 516 19.27 18.52 7.95
C ASP A 516 18.34 17.48 8.60
N GLU A 517 18.49 16.19 8.29
CA GLU A 517 17.52 15.13 8.65
C GLU A 517 17.28 14.99 10.16
N PRO A 518 18.29 15.01 11.05
CA PRO A 518 18.04 14.91 12.48
C PRO A 518 17.11 16.00 13.04
N TYR A 519 17.24 17.22 12.54
CA TYR A 519 16.42 18.36 12.96
C TYR A 519 15.01 18.27 12.37
N ILE A 520 14.90 17.76 11.15
CA ILE A 520 13.62 17.46 10.50
C ILE A 520 12.88 16.37 11.27
N ASP A 521 13.57 15.31 11.70
CA ASP A 521 13.01 14.21 12.49
C ASP A 521 12.48 14.72 13.83
N ALA A 522 13.28 15.52 14.55
CA ALA A 522 12.88 16.14 15.80
C ALA A 522 11.67 17.08 15.65
N PHE A 523 11.68 17.91 14.61
CA PHE A 523 10.53 18.78 14.30
C PHE A 523 9.28 17.96 13.95
N ASN A 524 9.42 16.94 13.11
CA ASN A 524 8.30 16.08 12.71
C ASN A 524 7.71 15.35 13.92
N MET A 525 8.56 14.80 14.80
CA MET A 525 8.11 14.14 16.04
C MET A 525 7.32 15.11 16.94
N TYR A 526 7.78 16.36 17.07
CA TYR A 526 7.13 17.35 17.91
C TYR A 526 5.83 17.90 17.31
N PHE A 527 5.88 18.35 16.06
CA PHE A 527 4.82 19.12 15.43
C PHE A 527 3.74 18.22 14.82
N GLY A 528 4.17 17.25 14.02
CA GLY A 528 3.30 16.41 13.20
C GLY A 528 3.06 15.00 13.74
N GLY A 529 3.93 14.51 14.63
CA GLY A 529 4.03 13.12 15.08
C GLY A 529 2.70 12.53 15.54
N SER A 530 2.53 11.22 15.36
CA SER A 530 1.29 10.44 15.50
C SER A 530 0.30 10.92 16.59
N PHE A 531 0.24 10.28 17.77
CA PHE A 531 -0.72 10.66 18.82
C PHE A 531 -0.22 11.79 19.74
N SER A 532 1.08 12.07 19.74
CA SER A 532 1.69 13.08 20.62
C SER A 532 1.98 14.43 19.96
N GLY A 533 1.84 14.52 18.63
CA GLY A 533 2.17 15.72 17.87
C GLY A 533 1.20 16.86 18.11
N LEU A 534 1.71 18.09 18.07
CA LEU A 534 0.94 19.30 18.33
C LEU A 534 -0.31 19.42 17.45
N VAL A 535 -0.23 19.06 16.16
CA VAL A 535 -1.36 19.19 15.23
C VAL A 535 -2.53 18.30 15.67
N LEU A 536 -2.28 17.03 15.99
CA LEU A 536 -3.37 16.13 16.41
C LEU A 536 -3.96 16.55 17.75
N GLN A 537 -3.11 16.92 18.74
CA GLN A 537 -3.56 17.35 20.06
C GLN A 537 -4.46 18.60 19.99
N GLU A 538 -4.01 19.63 19.27
CA GLU A 538 -4.70 20.91 19.23
C GLU A 538 -5.95 20.87 18.34
N VAL A 539 -5.95 20.09 17.26
CA VAL A 539 -7.07 20.01 16.31
C VAL A 539 -8.09 18.93 16.71
N ARG A 540 -7.66 17.71 17.08
CA ARG A 540 -8.55 16.59 17.38
C ARG A 540 -8.86 16.48 18.88
N GLU A 541 -7.86 16.46 19.74
CA GLU A 541 -8.08 16.13 21.16
C GLU A 541 -8.72 17.28 21.94
N PHE A 542 -8.17 18.48 21.85
CA PHE A 542 -8.68 19.61 22.64
C PHE A 542 -9.95 20.20 22.09
N ARG A 543 -10.22 20.07 20.78
CA ARG A 543 -11.30 20.83 20.12
C ARG A 543 -12.29 19.97 19.33
N SER A 544 -12.03 18.67 19.18
CA SER A 544 -12.88 17.74 18.43
C SER A 544 -13.26 18.27 17.04
N LEU A 545 -12.31 18.94 16.37
CA LEU A 545 -12.56 19.62 15.10
C LEU A 545 -12.38 18.72 13.89
N ALA A 546 -11.48 17.75 13.97
CA ALA A 546 -11.13 16.90 12.85
C ALA A 546 -11.18 15.42 13.21
N TYR A 547 -11.60 14.61 12.23
CA TYR A 547 -11.49 13.16 12.32
C TYR A 547 -10.06 12.70 12.01
N SER A 548 -9.41 13.40 11.08
CA SER A 548 -8.02 13.22 10.67
C SER A 548 -7.32 14.56 10.57
N ALA A 549 -6.16 14.69 11.18
CA ALA A 549 -5.29 15.85 11.11
C ALA A 549 -3.83 15.40 11.24
N GLY A 550 -2.93 16.04 10.51
CA GLY A 550 -1.50 15.74 10.56
C GLY A 550 -0.68 16.74 9.78
N ALA A 551 0.63 16.72 9.99
CA ALA A 551 1.58 17.53 9.24
C ALA A 551 2.93 16.85 9.14
N ARG A 552 3.70 17.18 8.11
CA ARG A 552 5.04 16.65 7.90
C ARG A 552 5.90 17.62 7.12
N TYR A 553 7.13 17.81 7.59
CA TYR A 553 8.24 18.30 6.78
C TYR A 553 8.80 17.12 6.00
N ALA A 554 8.51 17.08 4.69
CA ALA A 554 8.84 15.97 3.83
C ALA A 554 10.15 16.21 3.09
N ILE A 555 11.09 15.29 3.30
CA ILE A 555 12.36 15.23 2.56
C ILE A 555 12.11 14.73 1.12
N PRO A 556 12.89 15.20 0.14
CA PRO A 556 12.82 14.71 -1.23
C PRO A 556 13.39 13.28 -1.37
N GLN A 557 13.29 12.69 -2.55
CA GLN A 557 13.92 11.39 -2.86
C GLN A 557 15.44 11.46 -3.02
N GLN A 558 16.00 12.65 -3.25
CA GLN A 558 17.42 12.85 -3.51
C GLN A 558 17.92 14.11 -2.81
N SER A 559 19.15 14.04 -2.29
CA SER A 559 19.89 15.19 -1.75
C SER A 559 19.97 16.35 -2.76
N GLY A 560 19.95 17.58 -2.25
CA GLY A 560 19.99 18.81 -3.04
C GLY A 560 18.68 19.17 -3.75
N LYS A 561 17.58 18.42 -3.52
CA LYS A 561 16.25 18.75 -4.03
C LYS A 561 15.41 19.46 -2.97
N ASP A 562 14.47 20.29 -3.44
CA ASP A 562 13.59 21.05 -2.55
C ASP A 562 12.75 20.13 -1.67
N ALA A 563 12.80 20.37 -0.36
CA ALA A 563 11.84 19.81 0.58
C ALA A 563 10.48 20.55 0.46
N VAL A 564 9.46 20.01 1.12
CA VAL A 564 8.19 20.70 1.34
C VAL A 564 7.66 20.40 2.72
N PHE A 565 7.06 21.40 3.36
CA PHE A 565 6.18 21.15 4.48
C PHE A 565 4.74 21.07 3.98
N TYR A 566 3.99 20.08 4.46
CA TYR A 566 2.56 20.02 4.23
C TYR A 566 1.78 19.55 5.46
N GLY A 567 0.52 19.95 5.52
CA GLY A 567 -0.44 19.49 6.52
C GLY A 567 -1.77 19.14 5.91
N TYR A 568 -2.56 18.39 6.65
CA TYR A 568 -3.91 17.98 6.24
C TYR A 568 -4.87 18.07 7.42
N ILE A 569 -6.09 18.55 7.17
CA ILE A 569 -7.22 18.50 8.10
C ILE A 569 -8.50 18.09 7.35
N GLY A 570 -9.18 17.05 7.84
CA GLY A 570 -10.55 16.71 7.48
C GLY A 570 -11.54 17.17 8.55
N THR A 571 -12.38 18.16 8.25
CA THR A 571 -13.33 18.77 9.22
C THR A 571 -14.71 18.99 8.61
N GLN A 572 -15.74 19.25 9.43
CA GLN A 572 -17.08 19.62 8.92
C GLN A 572 -17.01 20.93 8.13
N SER A 573 -17.78 21.03 7.03
CA SER A 573 -17.65 22.17 6.09
C SER A 573 -17.83 23.56 6.72
N ASP A 574 -18.66 23.69 7.76
CA ASP A 574 -18.86 24.93 8.52
C ASP A 574 -17.72 25.27 9.51
N LYS A 575 -16.89 24.29 9.87
CA LYS A 575 -15.70 24.46 10.74
C LYS A 575 -14.43 24.76 9.95
N THR A 576 -14.50 24.89 8.63
CA THR A 576 -13.35 25.12 7.76
C THR A 576 -12.50 26.31 8.20
N ILE A 577 -13.13 27.43 8.56
CA ILE A 577 -12.40 28.66 8.95
C ILE A 577 -11.70 28.46 10.30
N GLU A 578 -12.35 27.78 11.24
CA GLU A 578 -11.77 27.46 12.56
C GLU A 578 -10.54 26.54 12.38
N ALA A 579 -10.66 25.51 11.55
CA ALA A 579 -9.55 24.60 11.24
C ALA A 579 -8.37 25.33 10.57
N VAL A 580 -8.63 26.18 9.57
CA VAL A 580 -7.59 27.00 8.92
C VAL A 580 -6.93 27.95 9.93
N SER A 581 -7.72 28.59 10.79
CA SER A 581 -7.22 29.51 11.82
C SER A 581 -6.29 28.84 12.81
N ILE A 582 -6.68 27.65 13.28
CA ILE A 582 -5.88 26.89 14.23
C ILE A 582 -4.58 26.44 13.58
N PHE A 583 -4.63 25.87 12.38
CA PHE A 583 -3.42 25.42 11.70
C PHE A 583 -2.46 26.58 11.40
N ASP A 584 -2.97 27.72 10.90
CA ASP A 584 -2.15 28.93 10.74
C ASP A 584 -1.55 29.36 12.07
N SER A 585 -2.32 29.37 13.16
CA SER A 585 -1.78 29.69 14.49
C SER A 585 -0.68 28.73 14.93
N LEU A 586 -0.81 27.42 14.68
CA LEU A 586 0.23 26.44 15.02
C LEU A 586 1.52 26.70 14.25
N ILE A 587 1.43 27.13 12.99
CA ILE A 587 2.59 27.46 12.16
C ILE A 587 3.22 28.80 12.58
N ARG A 588 2.41 29.84 12.77
CA ARG A 588 2.89 31.21 13.07
C ARG A 588 3.32 31.37 14.53
N LYS A 589 2.73 30.58 15.43
CA LYS A 589 2.86 30.66 16.89
C LYS A 589 2.85 29.25 17.50
N MET A 590 3.84 28.45 17.11
CA MET A 590 3.99 27.08 17.61
C MET A 590 4.00 27.07 19.15
N PRO A 591 3.06 26.36 19.81
CA PRO A 591 3.11 26.16 21.26
C PRO A 591 4.45 25.55 21.67
N LEU A 592 5.00 25.98 22.81
CA LEU A 592 6.29 25.49 23.31
C LEU A 592 6.07 24.56 24.51
N LYS A 593 6.69 23.38 24.45
CA LYS A 593 6.57 22.31 25.45
C LYS A 593 7.93 21.67 25.72
N PRO A 594 8.93 22.44 26.22
CA PRO A 594 10.30 21.97 26.42
C PRO A 594 10.39 20.78 27.36
N GLU A 595 9.43 20.61 28.27
CA GLU A 595 9.32 19.46 29.18
C GLU A 595 9.22 18.11 28.46
N ARG A 596 8.82 18.09 27.18
CA ARG A 596 8.72 16.86 26.37
C ARG A 596 10.04 16.43 25.73
N MET A 597 11.08 17.27 25.79
CA MET A 597 12.33 17.04 25.06
C MET A 597 13.02 15.73 25.44
N ALA A 598 13.05 15.39 26.73
CA ALA A 598 13.69 14.17 27.21
C ALA A 598 13.09 12.91 26.55
N THR A 599 11.76 12.83 26.53
CA THR A 599 11.03 11.72 25.88
C THR A 599 11.26 11.68 24.38
N PHE A 600 11.37 12.84 23.70
CA PHE A 600 11.64 12.86 22.26
C PHE A 600 13.04 12.40 21.91
N LYS A 601 14.07 12.82 22.68
CA LYS A 601 15.44 12.31 22.47
C LYS A 601 15.48 10.80 22.61
N GLU A 602 14.91 10.30 23.70
CA GLU A 602 14.87 8.87 23.97
C GLU A 602 14.14 8.14 22.83
N TYR A 603 12.97 8.62 22.41
CA TYR A 603 12.26 8.04 21.27
C TYR A 603 13.10 8.02 20.00
N LEU A 604 13.69 9.16 19.58
CA LEU A 604 14.47 9.26 18.34
C LEU A 604 15.66 8.30 18.33
N VAL A 605 16.39 8.22 19.45
CA VAL A 605 17.50 7.27 19.59
C VAL A 605 17.00 5.84 19.53
N GLN A 606 15.99 5.48 20.34
CA GLN A 606 15.49 4.11 20.40
C GLN A 606 14.86 3.68 19.07
N SER A 607 14.12 4.56 18.38
CA SER A 607 13.56 4.26 17.06
C SER A 607 14.65 4.06 16.02
N SER A 608 15.70 4.88 16.02
CA SER A 608 16.83 4.72 15.08
C SER A 608 17.63 3.43 15.31
N ILE A 609 17.64 2.90 16.54
CA ILE A 609 18.25 1.62 16.85
C ILE A 609 17.31 0.46 16.52
N ALA A 610 15.99 0.61 16.72
CA ALA A 610 15.03 -0.47 16.52
C ALA A 610 14.57 -0.62 15.07
N GLU A 611 14.50 0.47 14.30
CA GLU A 611 14.10 0.47 12.90
C GLU A 611 15.26 -0.05 12.03
N HIS A 612 15.23 -1.35 11.74
CA HIS A 612 16.09 -1.96 10.74
C HIS A 612 15.28 -2.32 9.49
N PRO A 613 15.80 -2.06 8.28
CA PRO A 613 15.17 -2.56 7.06
C PRO A 613 15.02 -4.08 7.12
N ASP A 614 13.88 -4.58 6.66
CA ASP A 614 13.71 -6.02 6.43
C ASP A 614 14.77 -6.52 5.44
N PHE A 615 15.23 -7.76 5.58
CA PHE A 615 16.26 -8.31 4.70
C PHE A 615 15.82 -8.33 3.23
N ARG A 616 14.52 -8.41 2.93
CA ARG A 616 14.00 -8.32 1.56
C ARG A 616 14.10 -6.91 0.99
N ASP A 617 14.01 -5.89 1.83
CA ASP A 617 14.04 -4.47 1.44
C ASP A 617 15.41 -3.81 1.63
N LEU A 618 16.36 -4.51 2.23
CA LEU A 618 17.65 -3.95 2.66
C LEU A 618 18.42 -3.28 1.51
N SER A 619 18.58 -3.99 0.39
CA SER A 619 19.31 -3.45 -0.77
C SER A 619 18.63 -2.22 -1.39
N GLN A 620 17.28 -2.17 -1.38
CA GLN A 620 16.52 -1.01 -1.85
C GLN A 620 16.63 0.17 -0.87
N SER A 621 16.65 -0.11 0.43
CA SER A 621 16.84 0.89 1.48
C SER A 621 18.22 1.55 1.38
N ILE A 622 19.28 0.75 1.18
CA ILE A 622 20.64 1.26 0.94
C ILE A 622 20.70 2.12 -0.33
N ALA A 623 20.05 1.69 -1.42
CA ALA A 623 20.00 2.49 -2.65
C ALA A 623 19.32 3.86 -2.41
N LYS A 624 18.22 3.88 -1.65
CA LYS A 624 17.53 5.11 -1.24
C LYS A 624 18.41 6.00 -0.35
N TRP A 625 19.10 5.44 0.64
CA TRP A 625 20.01 6.19 1.51
C TRP A 625 21.16 6.85 0.72
N LYS A 626 21.72 6.15 -0.27
CA LYS A 626 22.71 6.71 -1.19
C LYS A 626 22.17 7.90 -1.98
N LEU A 627 20.92 7.86 -2.45
CA LEU A 627 20.29 9.01 -3.13
C LEU A 627 20.12 10.22 -2.19
N LEU A 628 19.88 9.98 -0.89
CA LEU A 628 19.80 11.02 0.13
C LEU A 628 21.16 11.58 0.56
N GLY A 629 22.27 10.98 0.08
CA GLY A 629 23.63 11.45 0.33
C GLY A 629 24.38 10.68 1.41
N TYR A 630 23.76 9.66 2.01
CA TYR A 630 24.41 8.82 3.02
C TYR A 630 25.41 7.86 2.39
N LYS A 631 26.48 7.59 3.13
CA LYS A 631 27.55 6.66 2.74
C LYS A 631 27.59 5.39 3.60
N GLU A 632 26.87 5.42 4.71
CA GLU A 632 26.71 4.41 5.74
C GLU A 632 25.27 4.51 6.28
N ASP A 633 24.92 3.68 7.27
CA ASP A 633 23.61 3.72 7.88
C ASP A 633 23.30 5.14 8.41
N PRO A 634 22.18 5.77 8.03
CA PRO A 634 21.83 7.10 8.53
C PRO A 634 21.90 7.21 10.05
N SER A 635 21.48 6.17 10.77
CA SER A 635 21.41 6.17 12.24
C SER A 635 22.77 6.43 12.89
N GLU A 636 23.89 6.01 12.28
CA GLU A 636 25.25 6.28 12.78
C GLU A 636 25.54 7.77 12.91
N SER A 637 25.10 8.55 11.92
CA SER A 637 25.29 10.00 11.91
C SER A 637 24.23 10.76 12.70
N LYS A 638 22.99 10.22 12.78
CA LYS A 638 21.85 10.91 13.40
C LYS A 638 21.82 10.76 14.93
N ILE A 639 22.15 9.58 15.46
CA ILE A 639 22.08 9.29 16.90
C ILE A 639 22.93 10.26 17.74
N PRO A 640 24.20 10.56 17.40
CA PRO A 640 24.99 11.55 18.13
C PRO A 640 24.33 12.94 18.17
N VAL A 641 23.69 13.35 17.06
CA VAL A 641 22.95 14.61 17.00
C VAL A 641 21.74 14.58 17.93
N TYR A 642 21.00 13.48 17.98
CA TYR A 642 19.83 13.34 18.86
C TYR A 642 20.17 13.49 20.35
N TYR A 643 21.33 12.99 20.79
CA TYR A 643 21.78 13.17 22.18
C TYR A 643 22.00 14.66 22.52
N GLU A 644 22.54 15.43 21.59
CA GLU A 644 22.86 16.86 21.77
C GLU A 644 21.69 17.80 21.47
N LEU A 645 20.65 17.35 20.77
CA LEU A 645 19.49 18.18 20.39
C LEU A 645 18.91 18.94 21.59
N THR A 646 18.44 20.16 21.37
CA THR A 646 17.70 20.91 22.39
C THR A 646 16.32 21.28 21.89
N PHE A 647 15.43 21.67 22.79
CA PHE A 647 14.13 22.19 22.37
C PHE A 647 14.27 23.50 21.58
N ASP A 648 15.33 24.27 21.85
CA ASP A 648 15.64 25.48 21.09
C ASP A 648 15.99 25.18 19.63
N ASP A 649 16.58 24.01 19.33
CA ASP A 649 16.83 23.58 17.95
C ASP A 649 15.52 23.31 17.19
N ILE A 650 14.54 22.67 17.83
CA ILE A 650 13.20 22.43 17.25
C ILE A 650 12.50 23.77 16.99
N LYS A 651 12.57 24.69 17.97
CA LYS A 651 11.98 26.02 17.86
C LYS A 651 12.65 26.83 16.75
N LYS A 652 13.99 26.82 16.70
CA LYS A 652 14.77 27.49 15.65
C LYS A 652 14.42 26.95 14.28
N PHE A 653 14.37 25.62 14.14
CA PHE A 653 13.96 24.98 12.90
C PHE A 653 12.57 25.45 12.45
N SER A 654 11.59 25.48 13.35
CA SER A 654 10.23 25.97 13.05
C SER A 654 10.20 27.46 12.66
N ASP A 655 10.89 28.30 13.43
CA ASP A 655 10.96 29.76 13.21
C ASP A 655 11.60 30.10 11.85
N GLU A 656 12.71 29.42 11.50
CA GLU A 656 13.46 29.66 10.25
C GLU A 656 12.75 29.10 9.02
N ASN A 657 12.13 27.92 9.16
CA ASN A 657 11.59 27.21 8.01
C ASN A 657 10.11 27.51 7.76
N LEU A 658 9.29 27.79 8.77
CA LEU A 658 7.82 27.84 8.58
C LEU A 658 7.19 29.18 8.92
N LYS A 659 7.55 29.74 10.08
CA LYS A 659 6.78 30.81 10.75
C LYS A 659 6.47 32.03 9.90
N SER A 660 7.42 32.52 9.10
CA SER A 660 7.26 33.73 8.27
C SER A 660 6.98 33.43 6.80
N LYS A 661 7.02 32.16 6.39
CA LYS A 661 6.91 31.80 4.97
C LYS A 661 5.47 31.87 4.45
N PRO A 662 5.30 32.09 3.14
CA PRO A 662 3.99 31.96 2.49
C PRO A 662 3.41 30.57 2.69
N MET A 663 2.14 30.50 3.10
CA MET A 663 1.39 29.26 3.21
C MET A 663 0.30 29.22 2.15
N VAL A 664 0.28 28.12 1.39
CA VAL A 664 -0.75 27.82 0.41
C VAL A 664 -1.76 26.88 1.05
N ILE A 665 -3.04 27.16 0.86
CA ILE A 665 -4.14 26.38 1.43
C ILE A 665 -5.01 25.85 0.29
N GLY A 666 -5.07 24.53 0.12
CA GLY A 666 -6.01 23.87 -0.79
C GLY A 666 -7.24 23.39 -0.04
N ILE A 667 -8.43 23.77 -0.47
CA ILE A 667 -9.69 23.40 0.18
C ILE A 667 -10.63 22.76 -0.84
N VAL A 668 -11.07 21.54 -0.56
CA VAL A 668 -12.19 20.89 -1.24
C VAL A 668 -13.33 20.75 -0.24
N GLY A 669 -14.46 21.40 -0.51
CA GLY A 669 -15.60 21.37 0.41
C GLY A 669 -16.81 22.09 -0.18
N ASN A 670 -17.91 22.11 0.58
CA ASN A 670 -19.09 22.85 0.16
C ASN A 670 -18.86 24.37 0.33
N ALA A 671 -18.56 25.06 -0.76
CA ALA A 671 -18.18 26.47 -0.74
C ALA A 671 -19.27 27.40 -0.22
N LYS A 672 -20.55 26.97 -0.22
CA LYS A 672 -21.68 27.71 0.36
C LYS A 672 -21.69 27.68 1.88
N ARG A 673 -21.00 26.72 2.52
CA ARG A 673 -20.90 26.59 3.98
C ARG A 673 -19.60 27.18 4.55
N ILE A 674 -18.73 27.67 3.69
CA ILE A 674 -17.44 28.25 4.08
C ILE A 674 -17.57 29.78 4.00
N ASP A 675 -17.29 30.46 5.11
CA ASP A 675 -17.26 31.93 5.14
C ASP A 675 -16.02 32.44 4.38
N GLN A 676 -16.21 32.71 3.09
CA GLN A 676 -15.17 33.19 2.19
C GLN A 676 -14.62 34.58 2.58
N LYS A 677 -15.38 35.41 3.31
CA LYS A 677 -14.87 36.71 3.78
C LYS A 677 -13.84 36.51 4.88
N GLN A 678 -14.10 35.58 5.81
CA GLN A 678 -13.11 35.22 6.82
C GLN A 678 -11.92 34.47 6.23
N LEU A 679 -12.17 33.60 5.24
CA LEU A 679 -11.10 32.86 4.56
C LEU A 679 -10.08 33.78 3.88
N ALA A 680 -10.52 34.93 3.36
CA ALA A 680 -9.64 35.90 2.67
C ALA A 680 -8.56 36.50 3.59
N LYS A 681 -8.69 36.37 4.92
CA LYS A 681 -7.66 36.77 5.89
C LYS A 681 -6.39 35.91 5.78
N TYR A 682 -6.50 34.69 5.26
CA TYR A 682 -5.40 33.72 5.16
C TYR A 682 -4.73 33.70 3.79
N GLY A 683 -5.14 34.58 2.88
CA GLY A 683 -4.53 34.70 1.55
C GLY A 683 -5.52 35.02 0.45
N LYS A 684 -4.97 35.27 -0.74
CA LYS A 684 -5.76 35.52 -1.95
C LYS A 684 -6.57 34.27 -2.32
N ILE A 685 -7.89 34.41 -2.42
CA ILE A 685 -8.77 33.28 -2.78
C ILE A 685 -8.79 33.11 -4.31
N VAL A 686 -8.44 31.90 -4.76
CA VAL A 686 -8.51 31.45 -6.15
C VAL A 686 -9.49 30.28 -6.24
N LYS A 687 -10.58 30.45 -6.99
CA LYS A 687 -11.54 29.37 -7.21
C LYS A 687 -11.06 28.45 -8.34
N ILE A 688 -10.93 27.16 -8.04
CA ILE A 688 -10.54 26.14 -9.00
C ILE A 688 -11.76 25.32 -9.38
N LYS A 689 -12.00 25.18 -10.68
CA LYS A 689 -13.04 24.28 -11.18
C LYS A 689 -12.54 22.86 -11.01
N GLN A 690 -13.32 21.97 -10.38
CA GLN A 690 -12.92 20.57 -10.18
C GLN A 690 -12.41 19.92 -11.49
N LYS A 691 -13.10 20.16 -12.61
CA LYS A 691 -12.71 19.65 -13.93
C LYS A 691 -11.35 20.09 -14.45
N SER A 692 -10.70 21.08 -13.84
CA SER A 692 -9.34 21.52 -14.21
C SER A 692 -8.23 20.75 -13.49
N LEU A 693 -8.59 19.94 -12.49
CA LEU A 693 -7.66 19.06 -11.76
C LEU A 693 -7.49 17.70 -12.46
N PHE A 694 -8.36 17.40 -13.41
CA PHE A 694 -8.40 16.12 -14.11
C PHE A 694 -8.40 16.36 -15.61
N ARG A 695 -7.60 15.58 -16.34
CA ARG A 695 -7.76 15.40 -17.78
C ARG A 695 -8.59 14.14 -18.01
N ASN A 696 -9.73 14.30 -18.69
CA ASN A 696 -10.71 13.24 -18.94
C ASN A 696 -10.68 12.78 -20.38
#